data_AF-A0A851CKP8-F1
#
_entry.id   AF-A0A851CKP8-F1
#
_cell.length_a   1.000
_cell.length_b   1.000
_cell.length_c   1.000
_cell.angle_alpha   90.00
_cell.angle_beta   90.00
_cell.angle_gamma   90.00
#
_symmetry.space_group_name_H-M   'P 1'
#
loop_
_entity.id
_entity.type
_entity.pdbx_description
1 polymer ?
#
loop_
_entity_poly.entity_id
_entity_poly.type
_entity_poly.pdbx_seq_one_letter_code
_entity_poly.pdbx_strand_id
1 'polypeptide(L)'
;MKEPYCEEVQDFYMSDLKKPTPKEVNIWSQTGRSSSSSGVSFSCPHVCLCLFLLCLVGSLLGHPQCLDYGPPFQPRFHLEFCSAYENFGCCDQERDNSIAAKYWDIMDYIDPRGHKMCGTYIKDILCQECSPYAAHLYDAENPRTPLRNLPGLCLDYCSEFHSNCGWAVRLLTSDKRIQECCEANRTHFCNLLHLHDEDYCFPNVLKNTALNHNLGSVVAGGGGCIQLCLSEVANGLRNPVLMVHPGDRTHRLFVAEQVGVIWVYLPDGSRLEEPFLDIKSIVLATPWVGDERGFLGMAFHPKYKYNGKFYIYYSYMDKNRVEKIRISELKVLASDANKADPRSERNLLELEEPAANHNGGQLLFGVDGYMYLFTGDGGKAGDPFGKFGNAQNKSTLLGKVLRIDVDGKSPDGKPYRIPPDNPFVSDPRARPEVYAYGVRNMWRCAVDRGDPVTKKGRGRIFCGDVGQNRFEEIDLIVKGGNYGWRAKEGFECYDAKLCHNSSLDDILPIFAYGRSVGKSVTGGYVYRGCESPNLNGLYIFGDFMNGRLMALQEDEKTNKWKKQDICIGSTTACAFPGMISSYSKFIISFAEDEAGELYFMSTSYPSAYAPHGSLYKLIDPARRAPPGKCKYKPVPVKTKSKRIPFVPRAKTVLELLNEPSATKSPPKSSTFTAAIPRVSSKKGKKTPTIKGKASTVKPAPSGKERQRVKAEAKPHKPRQGEKVAHSSRTTPAPPLPKKTSHLARPKKVLPKKAALAKGKLEKRRKQQL
;
A
#
# COMPACT_ATOMS: atom_id res chain seq x y z
N MET A 1 26.51 54.67 35.95
CA MET A 1 26.70 54.19 34.56
C MET A 1 27.51 52.91 34.59
N LYS A 2 26.88 51.79 34.25
CA LYS A 2 27.50 50.50 33.85
C LYS A 2 26.35 49.57 33.45
N GLU A 3 26.38 49.08 32.21
CA GLU A 3 25.40 48.13 31.66
C GLU A 3 25.73 46.69 32.13
N PRO A 4 24.75 45.78 32.22
CA PRO A 4 24.98 44.35 32.20
C PRO A 4 24.95 43.81 30.75
N TYR A 5 26.01 43.11 30.36
CA TYR A 5 26.15 42.45 29.07
C TYR A 5 25.33 41.16 28.96
N CYS A 6 24.80 40.89 27.75
CA CYS A 6 24.50 39.53 27.31
C CYS A 6 25.65 39.06 26.39
N GLU A 7 26.43 38.07 26.83
CA GLU A 7 27.36 37.36 25.97
C GLU A 7 27.44 35.87 26.37
N GLU A 8 28.01 35.07 25.48
CA GLU A 8 27.77 33.63 25.37
C GLU A 8 28.50 32.77 26.42
N VAL A 9 27.89 31.63 26.78
CA VAL A 9 28.63 30.50 27.37
C VAL A 9 28.27 29.24 26.59
N GLN A 10 29.21 28.83 25.73
CA GLN A 10 29.23 27.53 25.10
C GLN A 10 30.05 26.56 25.99
N ASP A 11 29.62 25.30 26.03
CA ASP A 11 30.25 24.15 26.69
C ASP A 11 30.36 24.10 28.23
N PHE A 12 29.51 23.25 28.83
CA PHE A 12 29.90 22.45 30.00
C PHE A 12 29.12 21.12 30.03
N TYR A 13 29.79 20.00 29.74
CA TYR A 13 29.64 18.69 30.44
C TYR A 13 30.54 17.61 29.79
N MET A 14 31.80 17.53 30.22
CA MET A 14 32.62 16.32 30.12
C MET A 14 33.62 16.26 31.28
N SER A 15 33.44 15.27 32.16
CA SER A 15 34.33 14.82 33.24
C SER A 15 34.14 13.31 33.34
N ASP A 16 35.12 12.42 33.43
CA ASP A 16 36.57 12.55 33.64
C ASP A 16 37.31 11.43 32.90
N LEU A 17 38.62 11.60 32.62
CA LEU A 17 39.70 10.72 33.16
C LEU A 17 41.07 10.94 32.46
N LYS A 18 41.98 11.61 33.19
CA LYS A 18 43.45 11.41 33.27
C LYS A 18 44.34 11.48 31.99
N LYS A 19 45.13 12.56 31.93
CA LYS A 19 46.42 12.69 31.19
C LYS A 19 47.51 11.74 31.80
N PRO A 20 48.64 11.47 31.12
CA PRO A 20 49.81 12.38 31.21
C PRO A 20 50.64 12.50 29.89
N THR A 21 50.76 13.70 29.29
CA THR A 21 51.93 14.64 29.33
C THR A 21 52.88 14.56 28.11
N PRO A 22 53.61 15.65 27.76
CA PRO A 22 54.06 15.92 26.38
C PRO A 22 55.59 15.97 26.21
N LYS A 23 56.07 16.36 25.02
CA LYS A 23 57.23 17.26 24.76
C LYS A 23 57.11 17.86 23.34
N GLU A 24 57.04 19.20 23.20
CA GLU A 24 58.16 20.14 22.88
C GLU A 24 58.64 20.02 21.42
N VAL A 25 58.90 21.08 20.62
CA VAL A 25 58.95 22.55 20.83
C VAL A 25 58.72 23.26 19.46
N ASN A 26 57.92 24.33 19.38
CA ASN A 26 58.27 25.74 19.02
C ASN A 26 59.42 25.91 17.96
N ILE A 27 59.36 26.81 16.96
CA ILE A 27 59.53 28.29 17.04
C ILE A 27 59.29 28.94 15.63
N TRP A 28 58.51 30.05 15.55
CA TRP A 28 58.60 31.31 14.73
C TRP A 28 58.99 31.30 13.21
N SER A 29 58.76 32.34 12.38
CA SER A 29 57.95 33.60 12.41
C SER A 29 57.92 34.28 11.02
N GLN A 30 56.85 35.05 10.72
CA GLN A 30 56.70 36.24 9.83
C GLN A 30 57.77 36.58 8.75
N THR A 31 57.41 36.93 7.49
CA THR A 31 57.04 38.29 7.02
C THR A 31 56.94 38.32 5.46
N GLY A 32 56.36 39.38 4.85
CA GLY A 32 56.90 39.89 3.55
C GLY A 32 56.01 39.93 2.29
N ARG A 33 55.36 41.09 2.07
CA ARG A 33 54.71 41.66 0.85
C ARG A 33 55.07 41.18 -0.59
N SER A 34 54.02 40.94 -1.38
CA SER A 34 53.73 41.35 -2.78
C SER A 34 54.84 41.79 -3.77
N SER A 35 54.94 41.15 -4.95
CA SER A 35 54.38 41.69 -6.24
C SER A 35 54.74 40.86 -7.51
N SER A 36 53.77 40.74 -8.42
CA SER A 36 53.83 40.54 -9.88
C SER A 36 54.72 39.47 -10.58
N SER A 37 54.01 38.63 -11.36
CA SER A 37 54.30 38.21 -12.77
C SER A 37 55.15 36.96 -13.08
N SER A 38 54.80 36.36 -14.23
CA SER A 38 55.38 35.16 -14.89
C SER A 38 55.30 33.83 -14.12
N GLY A 39 54.75 32.80 -14.78
CA GLY A 39 54.37 31.55 -14.14
C GLY A 39 55.43 30.46 -14.15
N VAL A 40 55.34 29.56 -13.17
CA VAL A 40 55.80 28.17 -13.27
C VAL A 40 54.70 27.27 -12.71
N SER A 41 54.41 26.19 -13.43
CA SER A 41 53.41 25.18 -13.08
C SER A 41 53.87 24.28 -11.93
N PHE A 42 53.08 24.20 -10.84
CA PHE A 42 53.14 23.08 -9.91
C PHE A 42 51.75 22.63 -9.45
N SER A 43 51.51 21.33 -9.56
CA SER A 43 50.25 20.66 -9.22
C SER A 43 50.07 20.54 -7.72
N CYS A 44 48.93 20.98 -7.16
CA CYS A 44 48.58 20.69 -5.77
C CYS A 44 47.07 20.39 -5.62
N PRO A 45 46.65 19.15 -5.32
CA PRO A 45 45.25 18.74 -5.32
C PRO A 45 44.49 19.08 -4.02
N HIS A 46 45.06 19.89 -3.13
CA HIS A 46 44.53 20.06 -1.76
C HIS A 46 43.63 21.28 -1.55
N VAL A 47 43.53 22.21 -2.51
CA VAL A 47 42.62 23.38 -2.39
C VAL A 47 41.17 23.04 -2.76
N CYS A 48 40.95 22.08 -3.68
CA CYS A 48 39.58 21.62 -3.99
C CYS A 48 38.91 20.85 -2.84
N LEU A 49 39.68 20.24 -1.92
CA LEU A 49 39.09 19.40 -0.87
C LEU A 49 38.38 20.23 0.21
N CYS A 50 38.93 21.40 0.57
CA CYS A 50 38.31 22.28 1.57
C CYS A 50 37.04 22.97 1.04
N LEU A 51 36.99 23.30 -0.25
CA LEU A 51 35.78 23.83 -0.89
C LEU A 51 34.68 22.77 -1.08
N PHE A 52 35.04 21.49 -1.21
CA PHE A 52 34.06 20.39 -1.20
C PHE A 52 33.56 20.03 0.20
N LEU A 53 34.35 20.24 1.25
CA LEU A 53 33.95 19.96 2.64
C LEU A 53 33.00 21.02 3.23
N LEU A 54 33.03 22.27 2.74
CA LEU A 54 32.07 23.30 3.13
C LEU A 54 30.71 23.18 2.42
N CYS A 55 30.63 22.47 1.29
CA CYS A 55 29.37 22.17 0.59
C CYS A 55 28.70 20.85 1.03
N LEU A 56 29.16 20.26 2.15
CA LEU A 56 28.61 19.02 2.73
C LEU A 56 27.89 19.23 4.07
N VAL A 57 27.64 20.48 4.46
CA VAL A 57 26.45 20.77 5.29
C VAL A 57 25.25 20.59 4.38
N GLY A 58 24.67 19.40 4.38
CA GLY A 58 23.47 19.12 3.60
C GLY A 58 22.36 20.07 4.04
N SER A 59 21.92 20.95 3.14
CA SER A 59 20.75 21.79 3.36
C SER A 59 19.56 20.89 3.73
N LEU A 60 19.17 20.95 5.00
CA LEU A 60 17.93 20.37 5.49
C LEU A 60 16.79 21.19 4.87
N LEU A 61 16.39 20.81 3.65
CA LEU A 61 15.23 21.37 2.99
C LEU A 61 14.04 21.19 3.93
N GLY A 62 13.49 22.28 4.45
CA GLY A 62 12.34 22.25 5.35
C GLY A 62 11.16 21.56 4.66
N HIS A 63 10.80 20.37 5.11
CA HIS A 63 9.63 19.69 4.56
C HIS A 63 8.36 20.26 5.20
N PRO A 64 7.24 20.40 4.47
CA PRO A 64 6.00 20.88 5.05
C PRO A 64 5.57 20.01 6.23
N GLN A 65 5.49 20.60 7.43
CA GLN A 65 5.28 19.92 8.70
C GLN A 65 4.72 20.89 9.76
N CYS A 66 3.80 20.39 10.58
CA CYS A 66 3.15 21.09 11.68
C CYS A 66 3.87 20.88 13.03
N LEU A 67 3.54 21.71 14.02
CA LEU A 67 4.10 21.63 15.39
C LEU A 67 3.75 20.33 16.13
N ASP A 68 2.69 19.62 15.73
CA ASP A 68 2.33 18.28 16.23
C ASP A 68 3.05 17.14 15.49
N TYR A 69 4.06 17.47 14.65
CA TYR A 69 4.75 16.59 13.71
C TYR A 69 3.84 16.01 12.60
N GLY A 70 2.57 16.40 12.56
CA GLY A 70 1.65 16.09 11.47
C GLY A 70 2.02 16.83 10.18
N PRO A 71 1.48 16.38 9.03
CA PRO A 71 1.57 17.15 7.80
C PRO A 71 0.56 18.32 7.83
N PRO A 72 0.82 19.42 7.13
CA PRO A 72 -0.25 20.33 6.74
C PRO A 72 -1.34 19.62 5.94
N PHE A 73 -2.55 20.14 6.04
CA PHE A 73 -3.77 19.62 5.46
C PHE A 73 -4.65 20.76 4.95
N GLN A 74 -5.58 20.46 4.04
CA GLN A 74 -6.68 21.38 3.77
C GLN A 74 -7.74 21.23 4.89
N PRO A 75 -8.05 22.29 5.67
CA PRO A 75 -9.07 22.22 6.70
C PRO A 75 -10.45 21.89 6.12
N ARG A 76 -11.26 21.15 6.88
CA ARG A 76 -12.61 20.71 6.44
C ARG A 76 -13.65 21.84 6.41
N PHE A 77 -13.34 22.95 7.08
CA PHE A 77 -14.18 24.13 7.24
C PHE A 77 -13.28 25.37 7.07
N HIS A 78 -13.86 26.49 6.66
CA HIS A 78 -13.14 27.75 6.45
C HIS A 78 -12.54 28.27 7.75
N LEU A 79 -11.28 28.73 7.71
CA LEU A 79 -10.62 29.35 8.87
C LEU A 79 -11.01 30.83 8.91
N GLU A 80 -11.71 31.25 9.96
CA GLU A 80 -12.23 32.62 10.09
C GLU A 80 -11.12 33.61 10.45
N PHE A 81 -10.12 33.17 11.23
CA PHE A 81 -9.06 34.03 11.73
C PHE A 81 -7.79 33.96 10.89
N CYS A 82 -7.13 32.80 10.81
CA CYS A 82 -5.91 32.57 10.05
C CYS A 82 -6.19 32.13 8.59
N SER A 83 -7.10 32.83 7.91
CA SER A 83 -7.62 32.49 6.57
C SER A 83 -6.55 32.33 5.48
N ALA A 84 -5.36 32.94 5.62
CA ALA A 84 -4.23 32.74 4.72
C ALA A 84 -3.80 31.26 4.56
N TYR A 85 -4.18 30.40 5.51
CA TYR A 85 -3.84 28.97 5.56
C TYR A 85 -5.04 28.05 5.23
N GLU A 86 -6.16 28.59 4.74
CA GLU A 86 -7.39 27.81 4.48
C GLU A 86 -7.25 26.78 3.35
N ASN A 87 -6.32 27.01 2.41
CA ASN A 87 -6.10 26.11 1.28
C ASN A 87 -5.22 24.92 1.67
N PHE A 88 -4.16 25.17 2.45
CA PHE A 88 -3.25 24.15 2.95
C PHE A 88 -2.40 24.70 4.10
N GLY A 89 -2.51 24.09 5.29
CA GLY A 89 -1.84 24.57 6.49
C GLY A 89 -2.03 23.64 7.69
N CYS A 90 -1.65 24.10 8.87
CA CYS A 90 -1.58 23.29 10.09
C CYS A 90 -2.73 23.50 11.08
N CYS A 91 -3.68 24.38 10.76
CA CYS A 91 -4.83 24.69 11.61
C CYS A 91 -6.14 24.09 11.08
N ASP A 92 -6.99 23.71 12.03
CA ASP A 92 -8.42 23.52 11.82
C ASP A 92 -9.20 24.57 12.60
N GLN A 93 -10.53 24.50 12.57
CA GLN A 93 -11.39 25.44 13.30
C GLN A 93 -11.07 25.52 14.81
N GLU A 94 -10.72 24.40 15.45
CA GLU A 94 -10.46 24.39 16.90
C GLU A 94 -9.16 25.14 17.21
N ARG A 95 -8.10 24.91 16.41
CA ARG A 95 -6.85 25.65 16.55
C ARG A 95 -6.97 27.10 16.12
N ASP A 96 -7.69 27.39 15.03
CA ASP A 96 -7.96 28.75 14.54
C ASP A 96 -8.71 29.58 15.59
N ASN A 97 -9.77 29.02 16.19
CA ASN A 97 -10.50 29.65 17.28
C ASN A 97 -9.63 29.84 18.54
N SER A 98 -8.75 28.88 18.86
CA SER A 98 -7.80 29.00 19.97
C SER A 98 -6.76 30.11 19.74
N ILE A 99 -6.32 30.31 18.50
CA ILE A 99 -5.40 31.39 18.10
C ILE A 99 -6.14 32.73 18.13
N ALA A 100 -7.38 32.79 17.65
CA ALA A 100 -8.24 33.97 17.71
C ALA A 100 -8.51 34.40 19.16
N ALA A 101 -8.78 33.46 20.07
CA ALA A 101 -8.95 33.75 21.49
C ALA A 101 -7.67 34.36 22.09
N LYS A 102 -6.50 33.73 21.88
CA LYS A 102 -5.20 34.24 22.33
C LYS A 102 -4.88 35.62 21.74
N TYR A 103 -5.29 35.89 20.51
CA TYR A 103 -5.18 37.21 19.91
C TYR A 103 -6.00 38.25 20.68
N TRP A 104 -7.29 38.02 20.88
CA TRP A 104 -8.16 38.98 21.58
C TRP A 104 -7.73 39.19 23.04
N ASP A 105 -7.36 38.12 23.75
CA ASP A 105 -6.78 38.20 25.11
C ASP A 105 -5.55 39.12 25.15
N ILE A 106 -4.69 39.10 24.13
CA ILE A 106 -3.55 40.01 24.03
C ILE A 106 -4.01 41.44 23.72
N MET A 107 -4.95 41.63 22.78
CA MET A 107 -5.43 42.95 22.36
C MET A 107 -6.10 43.73 23.50
N ASP A 108 -6.73 43.08 24.47
CA ASP A 108 -7.36 43.72 25.64
C ASP A 108 -6.36 44.47 26.53
N TYR A 109 -5.06 44.15 26.46
CA TYR A 109 -3.98 44.87 27.15
C TYR A 109 -3.36 46.02 26.33
N ILE A 110 -3.89 46.33 25.15
CA ILE A 110 -3.31 47.29 24.18
C ILE A 110 -4.23 48.51 24.02
N ASP A 111 -3.66 49.72 23.93
CA ASP A 111 -4.45 50.94 23.65
C ASP A 111 -4.95 50.99 22.18
N PRO A 112 -6.02 51.75 21.85
CA PRO A 112 -6.56 51.79 20.49
C PRO A 112 -5.56 52.24 19.40
N ARG A 113 -4.45 52.90 19.76
CA ARG A 113 -3.37 53.23 18.82
C ARG A 113 -2.46 52.03 18.59
N GLY A 114 -2.05 51.34 19.64
CA GLY A 114 -1.35 50.05 19.58
C GLY A 114 -2.17 48.98 18.83
N HIS A 115 -3.51 48.98 18.94
CA HIS A 115 -4.37 48.12 18.12
C HIS A 115 -4.10 48.30 16.63
N LYS A 116 -4.10 49.56 16.17
CA LYS A 116 -3.91 49.90 14.75
C LYS A 116 -2.48 49.65 14.26
N MET A 117 -1.47 49.74 15.13
CA MET A 117 -0.07 49.52 14.76
C MET A 117 0.35 48.05 14.83
N CYS A 118 -0.12 47.31 15.85
CA CYS A 118 0.40 46.00 16.21
C CYS A 118 -0.55 44.83 15.95
N GLY A 119 -1.84 45.09 15.71
CA GLY A 119 -2.84 44.03 15.48
C GLY A 119 -2.45 43.08 14.34
N THR A 120 -1.98 43.61 13.21
CA THR A 120 -1.52 42.76 12.09
C THR A 120 -0.29 41.92 12.47
N TYR A 121 0.74 42.53 13.06
CA TYR A 121 1.96 41.80 13.46
C TYR A 121 1.67 40.69 14.47
N ILE A 122 0.84 40.97 15.48
CA ILE A 122 0.46 39.99 16.52
C ILE A 122 -0.34 38.85 15.89
N LYS A 123 -1.31 39.16 15.02
CA LYS A 123 -2.07 38.16 14.27
C LYS A 123 -1.16 37.29 13.40
N ASP A 124 -0.28 37.89 12.61
CA ASP A 124 0.62 37.19 11.70
C ASP A 124 1.57 36.26 12.46
N ILE A 125 2.15 36.72 13.58
CA ILE A 125 3.02 35.91 14.44
C ILE A 125 2.26 34.71 15.03
N LEU A 126 1.04 34.91 15.55
CA LEU A 126 0.25 33.82 16.12
C LEU A 126 -0.23 32.83 15.06
N CYS A 127 -0.59 33.30 13.87
CA CYS A 127 -1.00 32.44 12.76
C CYS A 127 0.15 31.62 12.15
N GLN A 128 1.41 31.82 12.53
CA GLN A 128 2.51 30.95 12.06
C GLN A 128 2.40 29.51 12.58
N GLU A 129 1.63 29.25 13.63
CA GLU A 129 1.26 27.89 14.03
C GLU A 129 0.42 27.17 12.96
N CYS A 130 -0.29 27.94 12.11
CA CYS A 130 -1.05 27.43 10.97
C CYS A 130 -0.22 27.29 9.70
N SER A 131 1.05 27.72 9.69
CA SER A 131 1.92 27.64 8.53
C SER A 131 2.16 26.19 8.10
N PRO A 132 2.15 25.86 6.80
CA PRO A 132 2.54 24.53 6.34
C PRO A 132 4.00 24.18 6.68
N TYR A 133 4.82 25.15 7.09
CA TYR A 133 6.20 24.97 7.57
C TYR A 133 6.35 25.30 9.06
N ALA A 134 5.27 25.24 9.86
CA ALA A 134 5.29 25.60 11.27
C ALA A 134 6.39 24.85 12.07
N ALA A 135 6.65 23.58 11.76
CA ALA A 135 7.74 22.86 12.43
C ALA A 135 9.11 23.48 12.18
N HIS A 136 9.41 23.89 10.95
CA HIS A 136 10.68 24.55 10.62
C HIS A 136 10.72 25.98 11.19
N LEU A 137 9.61 26.73 11.11
CA LEU A 137 9.49 28.06 11.71
C LEU A 137 9.75 28.08 13.22
N TYR A 138 9.50 26.99 13.95
CA TYR A 138 9.70 26.92 15.40
C TYR A 138 10.82 25.93 15.82
N ASP A 139 11.68 25.50 14.89
CA ASP A 139 12.75 24.49 15.07
C ASP A 139 12.31 23.13 15.65
N ALA A 140 11.02 22.79 15.48
CA ALA A 140 10.38 21.53 15.88
C ALA A 140 10.41 20.43 14.80
N GLU A 141 11.37 20.48 13.87
CA GLU A 141 11.53 19.41 12.87
C GLU A 141 12.01 18.08 13.48
N ASN A 142 12.76 18.14 14.58
CA ASN A 142 13.33 16.99 15.27
C ASN A 142 12.79 16.91 16.71
N PRO A 143 12.24 15.76 17.17
CA PRO A 143 11.75 15.61 18.54
C PRO A 143 12.82 15.73 19.64
N ARG A 144 14.10 15.89 19.27
CA ARG A 144 15.21 16.19 20.20
C ARG A 144 15.53 17.69 20.31
N THR A 145 14.99 18.54 19.43
CA THR A 145 15.21 19.98 19.46
C THR A 145 14.14 20.65 20.33
N PRO A 146 14.50 21.54 21.27
CA PRO A 146 13.51 22.33 22.01
C PRO A 146 12.72 23.25 21.08
N LEU A 147 11.38 23.20 21.19
CA LEU A 147 10.46 24.08 20.47
C LEU A 147 10.75 25.56 20.80
N ARG A 148 10.89 26.43 19.79
CA ARG A 148 10.99 27.89 19.98
C ARG A 148 9.66 28.46 20.47
N ASN A 149 9.71 29.51 21.28
CA ASN A 149 8.52 30.17 21.80
C ASN A 149 7.91 31.21 20.85
N LEU A 150 8.63 31.59 19.79
CA LEU A 150 8.18 32.47 18.70
C LEU A 150 8.67 31.90 17.37
N PRO A 151 7.96 32.15 16.25
CA PRO A 151 8.36 31.70 14.91
C PRO A 151 9.61 32.44 14.43
N GLY A 152 10.29 31.81 13.47
CA GLY A 152 11.38 32.39 12.70
C GLY A 152 10.91 33.52 11.79
N LEU A 153 11.46 34.71 11.99
CA LEU A 153 11.12 35.93 11.25
C LEU A 153 12.28 36.35 10.35
N CYS A 154 11.97 36.86 9.16
CA CYS A 154 12.96 37.51 8.30
C CYS A 154 13.46 38.80 8.97
N LEU A 155 14.73 39.15 8.79
CA LEU A 155 15.38 40.25 9.51
C LEU A 155 14.65 41.60 9.35
N ASP A 156 14.20 41.90 8.13
CA ASP A 156 13.47 43.14 7.81
C ASP A 156 12.13 43.21 8.57
N TYR A 157 11.32 42.16 8.44
CA TYR A 157 10.02 42.06 9.09
C TYR A 157 10.14 42.08 10.62
N CYS A 158 11.13 41.37 11.17
CA CYS A 158 11.43 41.43 12.60
C CYS A 158 11.84 42.85 13.04
N SER A 159 12.66 43.54 12.24
CA SER A 159 13.13 44.89 12.56
C SER A 159 11.98 45.89 12.57
N GLU A 160 11.02 45.79 11.64
CA GLU A 160 9.79 46.58 11.65
C GLU A 160 8.89 46.24 12.85
N PHE A 161 8.66 44.94 13.10
CA PHE A 161 7.88 44.48 14.24
C PHE A 161 8.45 44.98 15.57
N HIS A 162 9.76 44.86 15.78
CA HIS A 162 10.43 45.35 16.99
C HIS A 162 10.31 46.87 17.13
N SER A 163 10.56 47.61 16.05
CA SER A 163 10.54 49.09 16.07
C SER A 163 9.15 49.66 16.35
N ASN A 164 8.08 49.00 15.87
CA ASN A 164 6.70 49.44 16.06
C ASN A 164 6.04 48.86 17.33
N CYS A 165 6.41 47.63 17.69
CA CYS A 165 5.63 46.76 18.57
C CYS A 165 6.47 45.87 19.50
N GLY A 166 7.78 46.11 19.67
CA GLY A 166 8.66 45.28 20.51
C GLY A 166 8.17 45.10 21.95
N TRP A 167 7.50 46.11 22.52
CA TRP A 167 6.88 46.03 23.85
C TRP A 167 5.82 44.91 23.96
N ALA A 168 5.15 44.53 22.86
CA ALA A 168 4.14 43.47 22.82
C ALA A 168 4.74 42.06 22.88
N VAL A 169 6.06 41.89 22.75
CA VAL A 169 6.75 40.59 22.90
C VAL A 169 6.50 39.98 24.28
N ARG A 170 6.40 40.81 25.33
CA ARG A 170 6.02 40.38 26.69
C ARG A 170 4.63 39.73 26.78
N LEU A 171 3.73 40.03 25.85
CA LEU A 171 2.38 39.45 25.76
C LEU A 171 2.33 38.20 24.86
N LEU A 172 3.26 38.09 23.90
CA LEU A 172 3.35 36.96 22.97
C LEU A 172 4.03 35.73 23.57
N THR A 173 5.03 35.92 24.44
CA THR A 173 5.83 34.84 25.03
C THR A 173 6.18 35.08 26.50
N SER A 174 6.27 34.00 27.28
CA SER A 174 6.75 33.98 28.66
C SER A 174 8.24 33.64 28.81
N ASP A 175 8.99 33.46 27.70
CA ASP A 175 10.43 33.19 27.74
C ASP A 175 11.20 34.47 28.09
N LYS A 176 11.69 34.53 29.32
CA LYS A 176 12.45 35.69 29.84
C LYS A 176 13.63 36.07 28.96
N ARG A 177 14.33 35.11 28.35
CA ARG A 177 15.49 35.39 27.48
C ARG A 177 15.07 36.16 26.24
N ILE A 178 13.91 35.84 25.67
CA ILE A 178 13.36 36.55 24.50
C ILE A 178 12.91 37.96 24.91
N GLN A 179 12.27 38.10 26.08
CA GLN A 179 11.86 39.41 26.63
C GLN A 179 13.07 40.33 26.90
N GLU A 180 14.06 39.84 27.65
CA GLU A 180 15.30 40.56 27.98
C GLU A 180 16.09 40.95 26.73
N CYS A 181 16.21 40.04 25.76
CA CYS A 181 16.87 40.32 24.47
C CYS A 181 16.13 41.37 23.64
N CYS A 182 14.79 41.33 23.63
CA CYS A 182 13.94 42.33 23.00
C CYS A 182 14.15 43.74 23.58
N GLU A 183 14.27 43.83 24.90
CA GLU A 183 14.46 45.11 25.61
C GLU A 183 15.89 45.65 25.47
N ALA A 184 16.89 44.78 25.39
CA ALA A 184 18.29 45.17 25.30
C ALA A 184 18.70 45.69 23.91
N ASN A 185 18.42 44.97 22.83
CA ASN A 185 18.90 45.33 21.50
C ASN A 185 18.07 44.67 20.37
N ARG A 186 17.48 45.51 19.49
CA ARG A 186 16.75 45.08 18.28
C ARG A 186 17.53 44.06 17.44
N THR A 187 18.81 44.28 17.21
CA THR A 187 19.64 43.43 16.37
C THR A 187 19.85 42.05 17.01
N HIS A 188 20.08 41.99 18.33
CA HIS A 188 20.16 40.70 19.03
C HIS A 188 18.81 39.97 19.04
N PHE A 189 17.70 40.69 19.27
CA PHE A 189 16.36 40.12 19.22
C PHE A 189 16.04 39.52 17.84
N CYS A 190 16.35 40.23 16.76
CA CYS A 190 16.11 39.72 15.42
C CYS A 190 17.09 38.64 14.98
N ASN A 191 18.33 38.64 15.46
CA ASN A 191 19.23 37.50 15.28
C ASN A 191 18.74 36.26 16.03
N LEU A 192 18.14 36.41 17.22
CA LEU A 192 17.52 35.33 17.99
C LEU A 192 16.25 34.75 17.32
N LEU A 193 15.53 35.57 16.54
CA LEU A 193 14.37 35.15 15.75
C LEU A 193 14.70 34.82 14.29
N HIS A 194 15.94 34.99 13.85
CA HIS A 194 16.33 34.70 12.47
C HIS A 194 16.28 33.18 12.19
N LEU A 195 16.06 32.84 10.92
CA LEU A 195 16.37 31.55 10.32
C LEU A 195 17.38 31.81 9.21
N HIS A 196 18.47 31.06 9.20
CA HIS A 196 19.53 31.21 8.19
C HIS A 196 19.09 30.88 6.76
N ASP A 197 17.95 30.20 6.60
CA ASP A 197 17.32 29.98 5.31
C ASP A 197 16.24 31.06 5.08
N GLU A 198 16.58 32.07 4.29
CA GLU A 198 15.70 33.21 3.98
C GLU A 198 14.45 32.82 3.18
N ASP A 199 14.41 31.64 2.58
CA ASP A 199 13.21 31.13 1.90
C ASP A 199 12.14 30.63 2.88
N TYR A 200 12.53 30.24 4.10
CA TYR A 200 11.62 29.67 5.11
C TYR A 200 11.28 30.61 6.27
N CYS A 201 11.90 31.79 6.36
CA CYS A 201 11.52 32.79 7.35
C CYS A 201 10.16 33.45 6.99
N PHE A 202 9.39 33.88 8.00
CA PHE A 202 8.17 34.66 7.74
C PHE A 202 8.49 36.14 7.46
N PRO A 203 7.93 36.78 6.40
CA PRO A 203 6.85 36.31 5.52
C PRO A 203 7.29 35.67 4.20
N ASN A 204 8.59 35.52 3.93
CA ASN A 204 9.11 35.00 2.66
C ASN A 204 8.55 33.60 2.34
N VAL A 205 8.42 32.74 3.34
CA VAL A 205 7.87 31.37 3.23
C VAL A 205 6.47 31.32 2.61
N LEU A 206 5.65 32.37 2.75
CA LEU A 206 4.33 32.45 2.10
C LEU A 206 4.41 32.93 0.64
N LYS A 207 5.44 33.71 0.31
CA LYS A 207 5.64 34.30 -1.02
C LYS A 207 6.46 33.40 -1.94
N ASN A 208 7.24 32.48 -1.38
CA ASN A 208 8.07 31.57 -2.17
C ASN A 208 7.20 30.58 -2.97
N THR A 209 7.08 30.83 -4.26
CA THR A 209 6.27 29.98 -5.17
C THR A 209 6.89 28.61 -5.39
N ALA A 210 8.22 28.46 -5.31
CA ALA A 210 8.90 27.17 -5.50
C ALA A 210 8.62 26.20 -4.35
N LEU A 211 8.60 26.69 -3.10
CA LEU A 211 8.16 25.94 -1.93
C LEU A 211 6.66 25.58 -2.02
N ASN A 212 5.82 26.57 -2.35
CA ASN A 212 4.37 26.44 -2.19
C ASN A 212 3.64 25.77 -3.38
N HIS A 213 4.23 25.67 -4.57
CA HIS A 213 3.55 25.19 -5.81
C HIS A 213 2.94 23.78 -5.69
N ASN A 214 3.53 22.91 -4.87
CA ASN A 214 3.18 21.48 -4.81
C ASN A 214 2.64 21.02 -3.45
N LEU A 215 2.35 21.96 -2.55
CA LEU A 215 1.79 21.67 -1.23
C LEU A 215 0.50 20.83 -1.34
N GLY A 216 0.46 19.70 -0.63
CA GLY A 216 -0.68 18.77 -0.61
C GLY A 216 -0.81 17.85 -1.83
N SER A 217 0.09 17.94 -2.81
CA SER A 217 0.11 17.02 -3.96
C SER A 217 1.08 15.87 -3.73
N VAL A 218 0.65 14.64 -4.01
CA VAL A 218 1.58 13.51 -4.18
C VAL A 218 2.34 13.71 -5.49
N VAL A 219 3.44 14.46 -5.42
CA VAL A 219 4.33 14.63 -6.57
C VAL A 219 5.33 13.48 -6.61
N ALA A 220 5.53 12.95 -7.80
CA ALA A 220 6.64 12.05 -8.05
C ALA A 220 7.97 12.72 -7.66
N GLY A 221 8.85 12.01 -6.97
CA GLY A 221 10.23 12.48 -6.77
C GLY A 221 10.96 12.65 -8.12
N GLY A 222 12.18 13.18 -8.12
CA GLY A 222 12.94 13.47 -9.35
C GLY A 222 13.13 12.31 -10.34
N GLY A 223 12.83 11.07 -9.94
CA GLY A 223 12.79 9.87 -10.79
C GLY A 223 11.40 9.45 -11.33
N GLY A 224 10.32 10.21 -11.12
CA GLY A 224 9.01 9.96 -11.74
C GLY A 224 8.05 9.02 -10.99
N CYS A 225 8.33 8.65 -9.74
CA CYS A 225 7.48 7.78 -8.91
C CYS A 225 7.14 8.38 -7.53
N ILE A 226 5.96 8.01 -7.00
CA ILE A 226 5.50 8.28 -5.64
C ILE A 226 6.48 7.62 -4.66
N GLN A 227 7.05 8.37 -3.72
CA GLN A 227 7.93 7.81 -2.69
C GLN A 227 7.09 7.40 -1.48
N LEU A 228 7.15 6.14 -1.05
CA LEU A 228 6.56 5.64 0.19
C LEU A 228 7.64 4.98 1.07
N CYS A 229 7.46 5.00 2.39
CA CYS A 229 8.27 4.23 3.33
C CYS A 229 7.44 3.10 3.92
N LEU A 230 8.12 2.17 4.60
CA LEU A 230 7.51 0.98 5.16
C LEU A 230 7.80 0.88 6.66
N SER A 231 6.91 0.23 7.40
CA SER A 231 7.23 -0.33 8.71
C SER A 231 6.90 -1.81 8.73
N GLU A 232 7.81 -2.65 9.23
CA GLU A 232 7.54 -4.09 9.41
C GLU A 232 6.65 -4.29 10.64
N VAL A 233 5.57 -5.06 10.50
CA VAL A 233 4.55 -5.27 11.55
C VAL A 233 4.44 -6.74 11.96
N ALA A 234 4.84 -7.65 11.08
CA ALA A 234 5.02 -9.07 11.39
C ALA A 234 6.14 -9.65 10.52
N ASN A 235 6.83 -10.68 11.02
CA ASN A 235 7.86 -11.41 10.28
C ASN A 235 7.91 -12.89 10.68
N GLY A 236 8.63 -13.69 9.90
CA GLY A 236 8.77 -15.14 10.13
C GLY A 236 7.52 -15.96 9.77
N LEU A 237 6.62 -15.40 8.95
CA LEU A 237 5.35 -16.01 8.55
C LEU A 237 5.54 -17.00 7.40
N ARG A 238 4.76 -18.08 7.40
CA ARG A 238 4.72 -19.10 6.35
C ARG A 238 3.80 -18.70 5.22
N ASN A 239 4.37 -18.10 4.19
CA ASN A 239 3.68 -17.55 3.01
C ASN A 239 2.35 -16.85 3.38
N PRO A 240 2.39 -15.69 4.06
CA PRO A 240 1.19 -15.01 4.54
C PRO A 240 0.34 -14.54 3.36
N VAL A 241 -0.84 -15.16 3.21
CA VAL A 241 -1.76 -14.91 2.09
C VAL A 241 -2.81 -13.86 2.40
N LEU A 242 -3.11 -13.61 3.68
CA LEU A 242 -4.24 -12.78 4.07
C LEU A 242 -3.97 -12.05 5.39
N MET A 243 -4.43 -10.81 5.45
CA MET A 243 -4.68 -10.09 6.69
C MET A 243 -6.09 -9.49 6.62
N VAL A 244 -6.88 -9.64 7.68
CA VAL A 244 -8.22 -9.03 7.82
C VAL A 244 -8.47 -8.52 9.24
N HIS A 245 -9.33 -7.52 9.38
CA HIS A 245 -9.81 -7.01 10.67
C HIS A 245 -11.30 -7.39 10.90
N PRO A 246 -11.76 -7.54 12.16
CA PRO A 246 -13.10 -8.03 12.49
C PRO A 246 -14.22 -6.98 12.48
N GLY A 247 -13.88 -5.69 12.41
CA GLY A 247 -14.87 -4.59 12.43
C GLY A 247 -15.61 -4.43 13.78
N ASP A 248 -15.09 -5.00 14.86
CA ASP A 248 -15.69 -5.04 16.19
C ASP A 248 -15.23 -3.89 17.13
N ARG A 249 -14.37 -3.00 16.60
CA ARG A 249 -13.62 -1.92 17.26
C ARG A 249 -12.40 -2.33 18.08
N THR A 250 -11.96 -3.58 18.01
CA THR A 250 -10.75 -4.04 18.74
C THR A 250 -9.45 -3.77 18.00
N HIS A 251 -9.48 -3.41 16.71
CA HIS A 251 -8.32 -3.19 15.85
C HIS A 251 -7.31 -4.37 15.87
N ARG A 252 -7.81 -5.58 16.12
CA ARG A 252 -7.06 -6.83 15.96
C ARG A 252 -6.87 -7.14 14.49
N LEU A 253 -5.70 -7.64 14.14
CA LEU A 253 -5.38 -8.13 12.80
C LEU A 253 -5.31 -9.66 12.83
N PHE A 254 -6.00 -10.31 11.90
CA PHE A 254 -6.02 -11.75 11.75
C PHE A 254 -5.22 -12.10 10.50
N VAL A 255 -4.02 -12.66 10.70
CA VAL A 255 -3.04 -12.92 9.62
C VAL A 255 -2.99 -14.42 9.35
N ALA A 256 -3.30 -14.84 8.14
CA ALA A 256 -3.36 -16.24 7.76
C ALA A 256 -2.14 -16.68 6.92
N GLU A 257 -1.52 -17.77 7.36
CA GLU A 257 -0.47 -18.50 6.64
C GLU A 257 -1.11 -19.49 5.66
N GLN A 258 -0.53 -19.65 4.45
CA GLN A 258 -1.08 -20.54 3.39
C GLN A 258 -1.30 -21.98 3.86
N VAL A 259 -0.52 -22.45 4.84
CA VAL A 259 -0.68 -23.78 5.46
C VAL A 259 -2.00 -23.97 6.22
N GLY A 260 -2.78 -22.92 6.49
CA GLY A 260 -4.03 -23.02 7.25
C GLY A 260 -3.90 -22.73 8.74
N VAL A 261 -3.08 -21.73 9.10
CA VAL A 261 -2.99 -21.19 10.47
C VAL A 261 -3.33 -19.72 10.44
N ILE A 262 -4.19 -19.27 11.37
CA ILE A 262 -4.57 -17.86 11.50
C ILE A 262 -4.07 -17.34 12.83
N TRP A 263 -3.21 -16.33 12.79
CA TRP A 263 -2.62 -15.67 13.96
C TRP A 263 -3.39 -14.39 14.32
N VAL A 264 -3.50 -14.10 15.62
CA VAL A 264 -4.05 -12.82 16.12
C VAL A 264 -2.91 -11.89 16.50
N TYR A 265 -2.91 -10.69 15.92
CA TYR A 265 -2.08 -9.57 16.31
C TYR A 265 -2.93 -8.51 16.99
N LEU A 266 -2.40 -7.91 18.04
CA LEU A 266 -3.06 -6.88 18.86
C LEU A 266 -2.58 -5.48 18.46
N PRO A 267 -3.31 -4.40 18.84
CA PRO A 267 -2.90 -3.02 18.54
C PRO A 267 -1.58 -2.58 19.18
N ASP A 268 -1.06 -3.32 20.16
CA ASP A 268 0.27 -3.11 20.76
C ASP A 268 1.41 -3.77 19.94
N GLY A 269 1.09 -4.29 18.75
CA GLY A 269 2.00 -5.04 17.87
C GLY A 269 2.24 -6.49 18.29
N SER A 270 1.85 -6.90 19.51
CA SER A 270 2.10 -8.27 19.98
C SER A 270 1.22 -9.31 19.29
N ARG A 271 1.78 -10.50 19.06
CA ARG A 271 1.05 -11.67 18.55
C ARG A 271 0.63 -12.56 19.71
N LEU A 272 -0.53 -13.22 19.61
CA LEU A 272 -0.86 -14.32 20.51
C LEU A 272 -0.02 -15.58 20.19
N GLU A 273 0.34 -16.33 21.24
CA GLU A 273 1.05 -17.61 21.16
C GLU A 273 0.17 -18.74 20.64
N GLU A 274 -1.12 -18.78 21.02
CA GLU A 274 -2.12 -19.66 20.40
C GLU A 274 -2.72 -19.03 19.13
N PRO A 275 -2.93 -19.79 18.04
CA PRO A 275 -3.61 -19.31 16.84
C PRO A 275 -5.13 -19.20 17.06
N PHE A 276 -5.77 -18.30 16.30
CA PHE A 276 -7.22 -18.18 16.20
C PHE A 276 -7.85 -19.46 15.62
N LEU A 277 -7.23 -19.99 14.57
CA LEU A 277 -7.65 -21.21 13.88
C LEU A 277 -6.42 -21.97 13.41
N ASP A 278 -6.44 -23.29 13.55
CA ASP A 278 -5.42 -24.20 13.02
C ASP A 278 -6.13 -25.37 12.31
N ILE A 279 -6.00 -25.41 10.99
CA ILE A 279 -6.61 -26.41 10.11
C ILE A 279 -5.58 -27.03 9.14
N LYS A 280 -4.29 -27.02 9.52
CA LYS A 280 -3.18 -27.60 8.73
C LYS A 280 -3.39 -29.05 8.31
N SER A 281 -4.20 -29.82 9.04
CA SER A 281 -4.48 -31.23 8.75
C SER A 281 -5.49 -31.48 7.64
N ILE A 282 -6.28 -30.47 7.25
CA ILE A 282 -7.31 -30.57 6.20
C ILE A 282 -6.99 -29.69 4.97
N VAL A 283 -6.16 -28.65 5.14
CA VAL A 283 -5.74 -27.78 4.05
C VAL A 283 -4.76 -28.50 3.12
N LEU A 284 -5.06 -28.49 1.82
CA LEU A 284 -4.18 -28.99 0.77
C LEU A 284 -3.17 -27.89 0.39
N ALA A 285 -1.96 -27.97 0.96
CA ALA A 285 -0.83 -27.12 0.60
C ALA A 285 0.42 -27.99 0.38
N THR A 286 1.36 -27.52 -0.44
CA THR A 286 2.61 -28.25 -0.74
C THR A 286 3.84 -27.35 -0.56
N PRO A 287 5.06 -27.91 -0.46
CA PRO A 287 6.28 -27.11 -0.44
C PRO A 287 6.69 -26.57 -1.82
N TRP A 288 5.97 -26.87 -2.90
CA TRP A 288 6.31 -26.37 -4.24
C TRP A 288 6.27 -24.84 -4.28
N VAL A 289 7.26 -24.24 -4.95
CA VAL A 289 7.37 -22.79 -5.08
C VAL A 289 6.28 -22.29 -6.03
N GLY A 290 5.44 -21.37 -5.56
CA GLY A 290 4.32 -20.84 -6.33
C GLY A 290 3.11 -21.79 -6.47
N ASP A 291 2.96 -22.79 -5.60
CA ASP A 291 1.68 -23.51 -5.49
C ASP A 291 0.58 -22.54 -5.03
N GLU A 292 -0.53 -22.49 -5.76
CA GLU A 292 -1.67 -21.61 -5.49
C GLU A 292 -2.66 -22.24 -4.48
N ARG A 293 -2.51 -23.51 -4.12
CA ARG A 293 -3.41 -24.20 -3.20
C ARG A 293 -3.05 -23.94 -1.74
N GLY A 294 -4.06 -23.96 -0.88
CA GLY A 294 -3.89 -23.86 0.56
C GLY A 294 -5.08 -23.19 1.23
N PHE A 295 -4.84 -22.51 2.34
CA PHE A 295 -5.74 -21.47 2.82
C PHE A 295 -5.58 -20.23 1.94
N LEU A 296 -6.68 -19.63 1.47
CA LEU A 296 -6.63 -18.57 0.46
C LEU A 296 -7.44 -17.32 0.83
N GLY A 297 -8.46 -17.44 1.67
CA GLY A 297 -9.26 -16.29 2.06
C GLY A 297 -10.10 -16.49 3.31
N MET A 298 -10.50 -15.36 3.89
CA MET A 298 -11.44 -15.30 4.99
C MET A 298 -12.12 -13.93 5.01
N ALA A 299 -13.38 -13.90 5.44
CA ALA A 299 -14.11 -12.67 5.69
C ALA A 299 -14.86 -12.78 7.03
N PHE A 300 -14.80 -11.73 7.85
CA PHE A 300 -15.70 -11.59 9.00
C PHE A 300 -17.09 -11.17 8.53
N HIS A 301 -18.15 -11.66 9.18
CA HIS A 301 -19.50 -11.18 8.89
C HIS A 301 -19.64 -9.69 9.25
N PRO A 302 -20.41 -8.86 8.51
CA PRO A 302 -20.62 -7.45 8.85
C PRO A 302 -21.25 -7.22 10.24
N LYS A 303 -21.82 -8.28 10.83
CA LYS A 303 -22.39 -8.31 12.19
C LYS A 303 -21.54 -9.15 13.17
N TYR A 304 -20.26 -9.40 12.89
CA TYR A 304 -19.38 -10.30 13.65
C TYR A 304 -19.38 -10.00 15.15
N LYS A 305 -19.34 -8.72 15.54
CA LYS A 305 -19.44 -8.26 16.93
C LYS A 305 -20.64 -8.85 17.71
N TYR A 306 -21.72 -9.18 17.02
CA TYR A 306 -22.96 -9.70 17.62
C TYR A 306 -23.19 -11.19 17.38
N ASN A 307 -22.81 -11.72 16.20
CA ASN A 307 -23.11 -13.10 15.83
C ASN A 307 -21.89 -14.04 15.84
N GLY A 308 -20.68 -13.50 16.02
CA GLY A 308 -19.42 -14.25 16.08
C GLY A 308 -19.02 -14.95 14.78
N LYS A 309 -19.73 -14.71 13.66
CA LYS A 309 -19.56 -15.46 12.41
C LYS A 309 -18.41 -14.95 11.54
N PHE A 310 -17.64 -15.88 11.00
CA PHE A 310 -16.67 -15.63 9.94
C PHE A 310 -16.70 -16.77 8.91
N TYR A 311 -16.08 -16.54 7.76
CA TYR A 311 -16.09 -17.46 6.62
C TYR A 311 -14.66 -17.69 6.14
N ILE A 312 -14.33 -18.91 5.71
CA ILE A 312 -13.01 -19.29 5.21
C ILE A 312 -13.10 -19.91 3.81
N TYR A 313 -12.06 -19.75 3.00
CA TYR A 313 -11.89 -20.33 1.67
C TYR A 313 -10.55 -21.08 1.64
N TYR A 314 -10.58 -22.37 1.32
CA TYR A 314 -9.37 -23.20 1.25
C TYR A 314 -9.49 -24.37 0.27
N SER A 315 -8.36 -24.75 -0.31
CA SER A 315 -8.18 -25.99 -1.05
C SER A 315 -8.09 -27.18 -0.08
N TYR A 316 -8.75 -28.28 -0.41
CA TYR A 316 -8.63 -29.56 0.30
C TYR A 316 -8.72 -30.74 -0.68
N MET A 317 -8.32 -31.92 -0.19
CA MET A 317 -8.45 -33.18 -0.92
C MET A 317 -9.60 -33.98 -0.30
N ASP A 318 -10.59 -34.40 -1.10
CA ASP A 318 -11.70 -35.19 -0.59
C ASP A 318 -11.37 -36.70 -0.44
N LYS A 319 -12.33 -37.47 0.10
CA LYS A 319 -12.17 -38.91 0.34
C LYS A 319 -11.95 -39.72 -0.94
N ASN A 320 -12.40 -39.21 -2.08
CA ASN A 320 -12.24 -39.83 -3.40
C ASN A 320 -10.95 -39.35 -4.10
N ARG A 321 -10.13 -38.54 -3.43
CA ARG A 321 -8.92 -37.90 -3.95
C ARG A 321 -9.20 -36.91 -5.09
N VAL A 322 -10.33 -36.22 -5.01
CA VAL A 322 -10.65 -35.07 -5.86
C VAL A 322 -10.20 -33.79 -5.15
N GLU A 323 -9.43 -32.95 -5.84
CA GLU A 323 -9.05 -31.62 -5.36
C GLU A 323 -10.28 -30.70 -5.42
N LYS A 324 -10.56 -30.01 -4.31
CA LYS A 324 -11.73 -29.16 -4.15
C LYS A 324 -11.40 -27.87 -3.42
N ILE A 325 -12.12 -26.81 -3.74
CA ILE A 325 -12.29 -25.67 -2.85
C ILE A 325 -13.46 -25.95 -1.90
N ARG A 326 -13.28 -25.63 -0.62
CA ARG A 326 -14.39 -25.46 0.33
C ARG A 326 -14.49 -24.03 0.80
N ILE A 327 -15.73 -23.55 0.91
CA ILE A 327 -16.10 -22.35 1.65
C ILE A 327 -16.97 -22.74 2.85
N SER A 328 -16.53 -22.39 4.05
CA SER A 328 -17.22 -22.74 5.31
C SER A 328 -17.53 -21.50 6.14
N GLU A 329 -18.69 -21.50 6.80
CA GLU A 329 -19.01 -20.61 7.93
C GLU A 329 -18.46 -21.24 9.23
N LEU A 330 -17.87 -20.42 10.10
CA LEU A 330 -17.49 -20.78 11.46
C LEU A 330 -17.92 -19.67 12.43
N LYS A 331 -17.85 -19.96 13.73
CA LYS A 331 -18.03 -19.00 14.82
C LYS A 331 -16.80 -18.91 15.71
N VAL A 332 -16.59 -17.73 16.27
CA VAL A 332 -15.70 -17.53 17.43
C VAL A 332 -16.20 -18.32 18.64
N LEU A 333 -15.28 -18.83 19.46
CA LEU A 333 -15.58 -19.56 20.68
C LEU A 333 -16.19 -18.60 21.71
N ALA A 334 -17.37 -18.93 22.24
CA ALA A 334 -18.09 -18.06 23.18
C ALA A 334 -17.29 -17.70 24.45
N SER A 335 -16.30 -18.50 24.83
CA SER A 335 -15.44 -18.28 25.99
C SER A 335 -14.10 -17.58 25.66
N ASP A 336 -13.72 -17.39 24.40
CA ASP A 336 -12.52 -16.65 24.00
C ASP A 336 -12.70 -16.00 22.62
N ALA A 337 -12.78 -14.67 22.59
CA ALA A 337 -12.92 -13.88 21.37
C ALA A 337 -11.73 -14.01 20.40
N ASN A 338 -10.61 -14.63 20.82
CA ASN A 338 -9.40 -14.83 20.04
C ASN A 338 -9.21 -16.28 19.58
N LYS A 339 -10.25 -17.13 19.66
CA LYS A 339 -10.20 -18.53 19.22
C LYS A 339 -11.47 -18.90 18.47
N ALA A 340 -11.38 -19.63 17.38
CA ALA A 340 -12.52 -20.23 16.69
C ALA A 340 -13.09 -21.42 17.50
N ASP A 341 -14.37 -21.77 17.30
CA ASP A 341 -14.90 -23.10 17.67
C ASP A 341 -14.94 -24.00 16.43
N PRO A 342 -14.01 -24.96 16.26
CA PRO A 342 -14.01 -25.86 15.10
C PRO A 342 -15.30 -26.67 14.95
N ARG A 343 -16.04 -26.91 16.03
CA ARG A 343 -17.30 -27.68 16.00
C ARG A 343 -18.47 -26.86 15.45
N SER A 344 -18.26 -25.56 15.21
CA SER A 344 -19.25 -24.68 14.58
C SER A 344 -19.17 -24.66 13.05
N GLU A 345 -18.24 -25.41 12.44
CA GLU A 345 -18.07 -25.42 10.99
C GLU A 345 -19.34 -25.86 10.26
N ARG A 346 -19.80 -25.00 9.36
CA ARG A 346 -20.92 -25.24 8.45
C ARG A 346 -20.44 -24.98 7.04
N ASN A 347 -20.15 -26.06 6.32
CA ASN A 347 -19.86 -26.01 4.89
C ASN A 347 -20.98 -25.26 4.15
N LEU A 348 -20.61 -24.25 3.36
CA LEU A 348 -21.52 -23.49 2.52
C LEU A 348 -21.50 -23.99 1.08
N LEU A 349 -20.30 -24.20 0.52
CA LEU A 349 -20.10 -24.50 -0.88
C LEU A 349 -18.81 -25.29 -1.09
N GLU A 350 -18.88 -26.31 -1.94
CA GLU A 350 -17.70 -27.02 -2.47
C GLU A 350 -17.67 -26.91 -4.00
N LEU A 351 -16.48 -26.76 -4.57
CA LEU A 351 -16.22 -26.71 -6.00
C LEU A 351 -15.12 -27.71 -6.33
N GLU A 352 -15.30 -28.50 -7.39
CA GLU A 352 -14.27 -29.42 -7.91
C GLU A 352 -13.27 -28.67 -8.76
N GLU A 353 -11.99 -28.83 -8.47
CA GLU A 353 -10.89 -28.16 -9.16
C GLU A 353 -10.23 -29.12 -10.17
N PRO A 354 -10.36 -28.89 -11.48
CA PRO A 354 -9.84 -29.79 -12.51
C PRO A 354 -8.32 -29.64 -12.76
N ALA A 355 -7.65 -28.75 -12.03
CA ALA A 355 -6.20 -28.62 -11.93
C ALA A 355 -5.76 -27.97 -10.60
N ALA A 356 -4.46 -28.02 -10.33
CA ALA A 356 -3.84 -27.56 -9.09
C ALA A 356 -3.54 -26.05 -9.05
N ASN A 357 -4.15 -25.24 -9.93
CA ASN A 357 -3.86 -23.82 -10.07
C ASN A 357 -5.08 -23.04 -10.59
N HIS A 358 -5.02 -21.72 -10.52
CA HIS A 358 -6.15 -20.79 -10.69
C HIS A 358 -7.27 -21.02 -9.68
N ASN A 359 -6.91 -21.06 -8.40
CA ASN A 359 -7.82 -21.36 -7.31
C ASN A 359 -8.59 -20.13 -6.77
N GLY A 360 -8.26 -18.91 -7.23
CA GLY A 360 -8.84 -17.66 -6.74
C GLY A 360 -8.69 -17.51 -5.21
N GLY A 361 -9.80 -17.21 -4.53
CA GLY A 361 -9.90 -17.36 -3.08
C GLY A 361 -10.17 -16.09 -2.28
N GLN A 362 -10.40 -14.94 -2.90
CA GLN A 362 -10.93 -13.80 -2.16
C GLN A 362 -12.36 -14.09 -1.65
N LEU A 363 -12.60 -13.74 -0.39
CA LEU A 363 -13.93 -13.56 0.21
C LEU A 363 -14.06 -12.11 0.68
N LEU A 364 -15.20 -11.47 0.44
CA LEU A 364 -15.51 -10.15 1.00
C LEU A 364 -17.02 -9.97 1.14
N PHE A 365 -17.44 -8.97 1.92
CA PHE A 365 -18.82 -8.52 1.98
C PHE A 365 -18.98 -7.20 1.21
N GLY A 366 -19.97 -7.15 0.33
CA GLY A 366 -20.36 -5.92 -0.33
C GLY A 366 -21.07 -4.95 0.62
N VAL A 367 -21.21 -3.70 0.20
CA VAL A 367 -22.01 -2.69 0.94
C VAL A 367 -23.51 -3.00 0.97
N ASP A 368 -23.95 -3.95 0.14
CA ASP A 368 -25.29 -4.56 0.12
C ASP A 368 -25.48 -5.63 1.23
N GLY A 369 -24.41 -6.03 1.92
CA GLY A 369 -24.43 -7.03 2.99
C GLY A 369 -24.36 -8.48 2.52
N TYR A 370 -24.21 -8.73 1.22
CA TYR A 370 -24.03 -10.07 0.67
C TYR A 370 -22.55 -10.46 0.61
N MET A 371 -22.27 -11.76 0.66
CA MET A 371 -20.91 -12.27 0.53
C MET A 371 -20.58 -12.52 -0.93
N TYR A 372 -19.45 -11.99 -1.38
CA TYR A 372 -18.89 -12.21 -2.71
C TYR A 372 -17.72 -13.22 -2.60
N LEU A 373 -17.65 -14.12 -3.57
CA LEU A 373 -16.63 -15.16 -3.67
C LEU A 373 -15.99 -15.11 -5.05
N PHE A 374 -14.66 -15.18 -5.11
CA PHE A 374 -13.89 -15.05 -6.34
C PHE A 374 -13.21 -16.39 -6.64
N THR A 375 -13.63 -17.04 -7.70
CA THR A 375 -13.17 -18.37 -8.11
C THR A 375 -12.43 -18.26 -9.44
N GLY A 376 -11.24 -18.84 -9.51
CA GLY A 376 -10.53 -18.95 -10.80
C GLY A 376 -11.14 -20.02 -11.70
N ASP A 377 -10.67 -20.08 -12.95
CA ASP A 377 -11.22 -20.93 -14.01
C ASP A 377 -10.98 -22.45 -13.82
N GLY A 378 -10.24 -22.86 -12.78
CA GLY A 378 -9.87 -24.24 -12.51
C GLY A 378 -8.59 -24.71 -13.22
N GLY A 379 -7.83 -23.80 -13.82
CA GLY A 379 -6.44 -24.00 -14.16
C GLY A 379 -6.14 -24.48 -15.58
N LYS A 380 -4.89 -24.89 -15.78
CA LYS A 380 -4.27 -25.20 -17.09
C LYS A 380 -4.21 -24.00 -18.04
N ALA A 381 -3.41 -24.13 -19.10
CA ALA A 381 -3.21 -23.07 -20.07
C ALA A 381 -4.48 -22.88 -20.92
N GLY A 382 -5.05 -21.67 -20.89
CA GLY A 382 -6.18 -21.30 -21.75
C GLY A 382 -7.49 -22.02 -21.45
N ASP A 383 -7.81 -22.26 -20.16
CA ASP A 383 -9.12 -22.77 -19.69
C ASP A 383 -9.71 -23.85 -20.61
N PRO A 384 -9.11 -25.05 -20.71
CA PRO A 384 -9.43 -26.05 -21.73
C PRO A 384 -10.78 -26.78 -21.51
N PHE A 385 -11.60 -26.32 -20.57
CA PHE A 385 -12.74 -27.08 -20.05
C PHE A 385 -14.02 -26.81 -20.85
N GLY A 386 -14.51 -27.85 -21.53
CA GLY A 386 -15.71 -27.75 -22.37
C GLY A 386 -15.50 -26.91 -23.64
N LYS A 387 -16.59 -26.47 -24.27
CA LYS A 387 -16.56 -25.81 -25.60
C LYS A 387 -15.99 -24.38 -25.57
N PHE A 388 -16.13 -23.67 -24.45
CA PHE A 388 -15.83 -22.23 -24.34
C PHE A 388 -14.91 -21.88 -23.17
N GLY A 389 -14.46 -22.88 -22.39
CA GLY A 389 -13.87 -22.69 -21.07
C GLY A 389 -14.92 -22.63 -19.95
N ASN A 390 -14.48 -22.93 -18.73
CA ASN A 390 -15.23 -22.72 -17.49
C ASN A 390 -15.62 -21.25 -17.30
N ALA A 391 -14.71 -20.31 -17.57
CA ALA A 391 -14.91 -18.88 -17.30
C ALA A 391 -16.11 -18.31 -18.06
N GLN A 392 -16.26 -18.63 -19.35
CA GLN A 392 -17.44 -18.27 -20.16
C GLN A 392 -18.68 -19.13 -19.87
N ASN A 393 -18.51 -20.34 -19.32
CA ASN A 393 -19.64 -21.22 -19.03
C ASN A 393 -20.37 -20.81 -17.74
N LYS A 394 -21.51 -20.14 -17.87
CA LYS A 394 -22.37 -19.74 -16.72
C LYS A 394 -22.98 -20.92 -15.96
N SER A 395 -22.96 -22.15 -16.47
CA SER A 395 -23.45 -23.33 -15.73
C SER A 395 -22.45 -23.89 -14.70
N THR A 396 -21.21 -23.41 -14.70
CA THR A 396 -20.20 -23.72 -13.68
C THR A 396 -20.08 -22.60 -12.64
N LEU A 397 -19.36 -22.89 -11.56
CA LEU A 397 -19.00 -21.92 -10.52
C LEU A 397 -17.52 -21.51 -10.59
N LEU A 398 -16.77 -21.94 -11.61
CA LEU A 398 -15.34 -21.64 -11.82
C LEU A 398 -15.18 -20.52 -12.85
N GLY A 399 -14.21 -19.63 -12.63
CA GLY A 399 -13.98 -18.41 -13.41
C GLY A 399 -15.17 -17.45 -13.26
N LYS A 400 -15.55 -17.18 -11.99
CA LYS A 400 -16.75 -16.42 -11.61
C LYS A 400 -16.47 -15.47 -10.45
N VAL A 401 -17.27 -14.41 -10.41
CA VAL A 401 -17.63 -13.74 -9.16
C VAL A 401 -19.01 -14.25 -8.76
N LEU A 402 -19.10 -14.89 -7.60
CA LEU A 402 -20.35 -15.39 -7.01
C LEU A 402 -20.83 -14.40 -5.94
N ARG A 403 -22.16 -14.34 -5.72
CA ARG A 403 -22.78 -13.48 -4.68
C ARG A 403 -23.91 -14.22 -3.99
N ILE A 404 -23.81 -14.40 -2.68
CA ILE A 404 -24.77 -15.20 -1.88
C ILE A 404 -25.18 -14.50 -0.58
N ASP A 405 -26.37 -14.84 -0.08
CA ASP A 405 -26.91 -14.43 1.21
C ASP A 405 -26.66 -15.51 2.28
N VAL A 406 -25.73 -15.23 3.19
CA VAL A 406 -25.31 -16.13 4.28
C VAL A 406 -26.13 -16.00 5.56
N ASP A 407 -27.02 -15.00 5.66
CA ASP A 407 -27.85 -14.76 6.84
C ASP A 407 -29.14 -15.61 6.81
N GLY A 408 -29.52 -16.17 5.64
CA GLY A 408 -30.65 -17.09 5.50
C GLY A 408 -30.29 -18.48 4.97
N LYS A 409 -31.26 -19.41 5.02
CA LYS A 409 -31.22 -20.71 4.32
C LYS A 409 -32.20 -20.70 3.15
N SER A 410 -31.87 -21.40 2.07
CA SER A 410 -32.73 -21.53 0.91
C SER A 410 -33.82 -22.61 1.12
N PRO A 411 -35.01 -22.49 0.49
CA PRO A 411 -36.06 -23.51 0.56
C PRO A 411 -35.64 -24.91 0.07
N ASP A 412 -34.65 -24.99 -0.83
CA ASP A 412 -34.05 -26.24 -1.33
C ASP A 412 -33.05 -26.89 -0.34
N GLY A 413 -32.93 -26.35 0.88
CA GLY A 413 -32.03 -26.86 1.92
C GLY A 413 -30.60 -26.33 1.84
N LYS A 414 -30.23 -25.53 0.83
CA LYS A 414 -28.89 -24.92 0.79
C LYS A 414 -28.63 -24.05 2.04
N PRO A 415 -27.39 -24.05 2.56
CA PRO A 415 -27.03 -23.32 3.79
C PRO A 415 -26.95 -21.80 3.60
N TYR A 416 -27.14 -21.29 2.38
CA TYR A 416 -27.23 -19.89 2.01
C TYR A 416 -28.47 -19.67 1.12
N ARG A 417 -28.87 -18.42 0.90
CA ARG A 417 -29.88 -18.02 -0.10
C ARG A 417 -29.23 -17.35 -1.31
N ILE A 418 -29.96 -17.33 -2.42
CA ILE A 418 -29.62 -16.51 -3.57
C ILE A 418 -30.25 -15.11 -3.39
N PRO A 419 -29.50 -14.01 -3.52
CA PRO A 419 -30.07 -12.67 -3.62
C PRO A 419 -31.04 -12.57 -4.81
N PRO A 420 -32.28 -12.06 -4.62
CA PRO A 420 -33.30 -12.04 -5.66
C PRO A 420 -32.93 -11.12 -6.84
N ASP A 421 -31.98 -10.23 -6.64
CA ASP A 421 -31.42 -9.32 -7.64
C ASP A 421 -30.12 -9.84 -8.29
N ASN A 422 -29.71 -11.10 -8.08
CA ASN A 422 -28.60 -11.67 -8.87
C ASN A 422 -28.97 -11.70 -10.37
N PRO A 423 -28.02 -11.42 -11.28
CA PRO A 423 -28.31 -11.14 -12.68
C PRO A 423 -28.81 -12.36 -13.48
N PHE A 424 -28.53 -13.59 -13.02
CA PHE A 424 -28.84 -14.81 -13.77
C PHE A 424 -29.85 -15.73 -13.09
N VAL A 425 -30.60 -15.25 -12.08
CA VAL A 425 -31.60 -16.04 -11.33
C VAL A 425 -32.68 -16.65 -12.25
N SER A 426 -33.00 -15.98 -13.36
CA SER A 426 -34.01 -16.43 -14.33
C SER A 426 -33.43 -17.09 -15.59
N ASP A 427 -32.11 -17.29 -15.72
CA ASP A 427 -31.50 -17.99 -16.86
C ASP A 427 -31.30 -19.47 -16.50
N PRO A 428 -32.09 -20.42 -17.06
CA PRO A 428 -32.01 -21.83 -16.70
C PRO A 428 -30.70 -22.51 -17.14
N ARG A 429 -29.85 -21.81 -17.90
CA ARG A 429 -28.52 -22.28 -18.32
C ARG A 429 -27.39 -21.72 -17.45
N ALA A 430 -27.72 -20.92 -16.44
CA ALA A 430 -26.77 -20.28 -15.55
C ALA A 430 -26.95 -20.76 -14.11
N ARG A 431 -25.88 -20.68 -13.33
CA ARG A 431 -25.91 -20.86 -11.89
C ARG A 431 -26.43 -19.58 -11.22
N PRO A 432 -27.50 -19.63 -10.42
CA PRO A 432 -28.08 -18.43 -9.80
C PRO A 432 -27.15 -17.78 -8.77
N GLU A 433 -26.11 -18.50 -8.32
CA GLU A 433 -25.01 -17.98 -7.51
C GLU A 433 -24.13 -16.95 -8.25
N VAL A 434 -24.12 -16.94 -9.60
CA VAL A 434 -23.22 -16.11 -10.42
C VAL A 434 -23.66 -14.65 -10.44
N TYR A 435 -22.73 -13.76 -10.11
CA TYR A 435 -22.88 -12.30 -10.20
C TYR A 435 -22.12 -11.73 -11.40
N ALA A 436 -20.92 -12.23 -11.69
CA ALA A 436 -20.15 -11.92 -12.90
C ALA A 436 -19.33 -13.14 -13.35
N TYR A 437 -18.86 -13.14 -14.59
CA TYR A 437 -18.18 -14.29 -15.20
C TYR A 437 -17.09 -13.85 -16.19
N GLY A 438 -16.39 -14.81 -16.79
CA GLY A 438 -15.31 -14.52 -17.74
C GLY A 438 -14.04 -13.99 -17.08
N VAL A 439 -13.77 -14.39 -15.83
CA VAL A 439 -12.54 -14.06 -15.08
C VAL A 439 -11.60 -15.27 -15.07
N ARG A 440 -10.29 -15.05 -14.94
CA ARG A 440 -9.27 -16.11 -15.03
C ARG A 440 -8.82 -16.63 -13.66
N ASN A 441 -8.18 -15.77 -12.88
CA ASN A 441 -7.68 -16.03 -11.53
C ASN A 441 -7.58 -14.72 -10.74
N MET A 442 -8.73 -14.16 -10.37
CA MET A 442 -8.78 -12.98 -9.50
C MET A 442 -8.23 -13.29 -8.12
N TRP A 443 -7.08 -12.71 -7.78
CA TRP A 443 -6.31 -13.07 -6.59
C TRP A 443 -6.71 -12.23 -5.36
N ARG A 444 -6.47 -10.92 -5.38
CA ARG A 444 -7.01 -9.98 -4.38
C ARG A 444 -7.99 -9.00 -5.00
N CYS A 445 -9.13 -8.89 -4.33
CA CYS A 445 -10.16 -7.90 -4.59
C CYS A 445 -10.52 -7.15 -3.31
N ALA A 446 -10.88 -5.88 -3.45
CA ALA A 446 -11.22 -4.98 -2.35
C ALA A 446 -12.49 -4.18 -2.67
N VAL A 447 -13.28 -3.88 -1.63
CA VAL A 447 -14.39 -2.93 -1.72
C VAL A 447 -13.86 -1.55 -1.37
N ASP A 448 -14.01 -0.58 -2.27
CA ASP A 448 -13.76 0.82 -1.95
C ASP A 448 -14.74 1.25 -0.83
N ARG A 449 -14.22 1.57 0.37
CA ARG A 449 -15.02 2.07 1.51
C ARG A 449 -15.70 3.41 1.20
N GLY A 450 -15.25 4.07 0.14
CA GLY A 450 -15.60 5.41 -0.30
C GLY A 450 -14.81 6.47 0.43
N ASP A 451 -14.69 7.62 -0.20
CA ASP A 451 -14.08 8.80 0.40
C ASP A 451 -14.66 9.08 1.81
N PRO A 452 -13.84 9.32 2.85
CA PRO A 452 -14.33 9.46 4.22
C PRO A 452 -15.36 10.56 4.43
N VAL A 453 -15.39 11.61 3.60
CA VAL A 453 -16.32 12.75 3.71
C VAL A 453 -17.50 12.56 2.76
N THR A 454 -17.25 12.57 1.45
CA THR A 454 -18.23 12.58 0.37
C THR A 454 -18.87 11.22 0.10
N LYS A 455 -18.28 10.12 0.60
CA LYS A 455 -18.62 8.72 0.31
C LYS A 455 -18.47 8.33 -1.17
N LYS A 456 -17.86 9.18 -2.01
CA LYS A 456 -17.63 8.89 -3.43
C LYS A 456 -16.81 7.61 -3.60
N GLY A 457 -17.20 6.80 -4.57
CA GLY A 457 -16.57 5.51 -4.88
C GLY A 457 -17.01 4.33 -3.98
N ARG A 458 -17.77 4.57 -2.91
CA ARG A 458 -18.21 3.54 -1.96
C ARG A 458 -18.91 2.37 -2.65
N GLY A 459 -18.47 1.14 -2.35
CA GLY A 459 -19.09 -0.09 -2.82
C GLY A 459 -18.59 -0.60 -4.17
N ARG A 460 -17.71 0.12 -4.86
CA ARG A 460 -16.99 -0.40 -6.04
C ARG A 460 -16.07 -1.53 -5.61
N ILE A 461 -16.08 -2.63 -6.36
CA ILE A 461 -15.20 -3.77 -6.14
C ILE A 461 -14.08 -3.69 -7.19
N PHE A 462 -12.85 -3.57 -6.72
CA PHE A 462 -11.65 -3.65 -7.56
C PHE A 462 -11.04 -5.04 -7.44
N CYS A 463 -10.52 -5.60 -8.53
CA CYS A 463 -9.81 -6.89 -8.55
C CYS A 463 -8.53 -6.80 -9.37
N GLY A 464 -7.51 -7.56 -8.99
CA GLY A 464 -6.43 -7.95 -9.90
C GLY A 464 -6.68 -9.35 -10.46
N ASP A 465 -6.78 -9.49 -11.78
CA ASP A 465 -6.92 -10.77 -12.48
C ASP A 465 -5.60 -11.16 -13.16
N VAL A 466 -5.05 -12.31 -12.76
CA VAL A 466 -3.76 -12.82 -13.25
C VAL A 466 -3.97 -13.41 -14.64
N GLY A 467 -3.39 -12.77 -15.66
CA GLY A 467 -3.56 -13.19 -17.06
C GLY A 467 -2.75 -14.44 -17.41
N GLN A 468 -2.85 -14.89 -18.66
CA GLN A 468 -2.21 -16.12 -19.13
C GLN A 468 -0.76 -15.97 -19.59
N ASN A 469 -0.47 -15.04 -20.52
CA ASN A 469 0.84 -14.88 -21.17
C ASN A 469 1.10 -13.47 -21.74
N ARG A 470 0.10 -12.60 -21.89
CA ARG A 470 0.23 -11.28 -22.53
C ARG A 470 0.09 -10.13 -21.56
N PHE A 471 -0.98 -10.10 -20.79
CA PHE A 471 -1.32 -9.01 -19.88
C PHE A 471 -1.54 -9.52 -18.45
N GLU A 472 -1.54 -8.57 -17.52
CA GLU A 472 -2.16 -8.64 -16.21
C GLU A 472 -3.23 -7.53 -16.14
N GLU A 473 -4.30 -7.73 -15.38
CA GLU A 473 -5.52 -6.92 -15.50
C GLU A 473 -5.98 -6.37 -14.13
N ILE A 474 -6.48 -5.14 -14.11
CA ILE A 474 -7.23 -4.55 -12.99
C ILE A 474 -8.65 -4.25 -13.45
N ASP A 475 -9.62 -4.80 -12.74
CA ASP A 475 -11.04 -4.77 -13.09
C ASP A 475 -11.90 -4.05 -12.06
N LEU A 476 -12.99 -3.44 -12.54
CA LEU A 476 -14.11 -3.01 -11.73
C LEU A 476 -15.28 -3.98 -11.90
N ILE A 477 -15.65 -4.67 -10.81
CA ILE A 477 -16.66 -5.73 -10.85
C ILE A 477 -18.07 -5.15 -10.83
N VAL A 478 -18.86 -5.44 -11.87
CA VAL A 478 -20.24 -4.99 -12.03
C VAL A 478 -21.21 -6.17 -12.21
N LYS A 479 -22.47 -5.92 -11.86
CA LYS A 479 -23.56 -6.91 -11.94
C LYS A 479 -23.77 -7.39 -13.37
N GLY A 480 -23.61 -8.70 -13.59
CA GLY A 480 -23.81 -9.37 -14.87
C GLY A 480 -22.61 -9.29 -15.82
N GLY A 481 -21.51 -8.65 -15.40
CA GLY A 481 -20.34 -8.40 -16.25
C GLY A 481 -19.68 -9.68 -16.76
N ASN A 482 -19.19 -9.61 -18.00
CA ASN A 482 -18.34 -10.61 -18.62
C ASN A 482 -16.93 -10.01 -18.78
N TYR A 483 -15.92 -10.54 -18.10
CA TYR A 483 -14.53 -10.05 -18.19
C TYR A 483 -13.74 -10.71 -19.33
N GLY A 484 -14.45 -11.40 -20.24
CA GLY A 484 -13.94 -11.81 -21.53
C GLY A 484 -13.04 -13.05 -21.53
N TRP A 485 -12.42 -13.46 -20.42
CA TRP A 485 -11.59 -14.67 -20.38
C TRP A 485 -12.43 -15.93 -20.67
N ARG A 486 -12.00 -16.86 -21.53
CA ARG A 486 -10.73 -16.95 -22.27
C ARG A 486 -10.72 -16.37 -23.69
N ALA A 487 -11.76 -15.66 -24.10
CA ALA A 487 -11.82 -15.03 -25.41
C ALA A 487 -10.83 -13.85 -25.51
N LYS A 488 -10.73 -13.02 -24.46
CA LYS A 488 -9.77 -11.93 -24.34
C LYS A 488 -8.78 -12.15 -23.19
N GLU A 489 -7.67 -11.42 -23.27
CA GLU A 489 -6.68 -11.22 -22.21
C GLU A 489 -6.22 -9.75 -22.34
N GLY A 490 -6.57 -8.93 -21.36
CA GLY A 490 -6.44 -7.48 -21.40
C GLY A 490 -7.24 -6.87 -22.56
N PHE A 491 -6.59 -5.99 -23.32
CA PHE A 491 -7.20 -5.34 -24.47
C PHE A 491 -7.11 -6.18 -25.78
N GLU A 492 -6.62 -7.42 -25.72
CA GLU A 492 -6.37 -8.27 -26.89
C GLU A 492 -7.21 -9.56 -26.91
N CYS A 493 -7.44 -10.10 -28.12
CA CYS A 493 -7.97 -11.44 -28.30
C CYS A 493 -6.95 -12.52 -27.91
N TYR A 494 -7.32 -13.39 -26.97
CA TYR A 494 -6.58 -14.61 -26.62
C TYR A 494 -7.01 -15.77 -27.54
N ASP A 495 -8.25 -16.25 -27.42
CA ASP A 495 -8.86 -17.22 -28.33
C ASP A 495 -9.58 -16.46 -29.45
N ALA A 496 -8.94 -16.35 -30.62
CA ALA A 496 -9.47 -15.60 -31.76
C ALA A 496 -10.85 -16.12 -32.22
N LYS A 497 -11.16 -17.41 -32.05
CA LYS A 497 -12.46 -17.98 -32.46
C LYS A 497 -13.59 -17.53 -31.53
N LEU A 498 -13.31 -17.38 -30.24
CA LEU A 498 -14.26 -16.86 -29.26
C LEU A 498 -14.31 -15.33 -29.28
N CYS A 499 -13.17 -14.65 -29.44
CA CYS A 499 -13.07 -13.19 -29.40
C CYS A 499 -13.82 -12.48 -30.55
N HIS A 500 -13.86 -13.09 -31.74
CA HIS A 500 -14.62 -12.53 -32.87
C HIS A 500 -16.14 -12.81 -32.78
N ASN A 501 -16.63 -13.43 -31.71
CA ASN A 501 -18.06 -13.52 -31.44
C ASN A 501 -18.56 -12.20 -30.84
N SER A 502 -19.25 -11.39 -31.65
CA SER A 502 -19.84 -10.11 -31.21
C SER A 502 -20.89 -10.22 -30.11
N SER A 503 -21.35 -11.43 -29.77
CA SER A 503 -22.28 -11.68 -28.65
C SER A 503 -21.57 -11.88 -27.30
N LEU A 504 -20.27 -11.62 -27.20
CA LEU A 504 -19.51 -11.78 -25.95
C LEU A 504 -19.89 -10.71 -24.91
N ASP A 505 -20.19 -9.48 -25.36
CA ASP A 505 -20.54 -8.32 -24.52
C ASP A 505 -19.57 -8.11 -23.33
N ASP A 506 -18.27 -8.13 -23.65
CA ASP A 506 -17.22 -8.11 -22.65
C ASP A 506 -16.87 -6.69 -22.14
N ILE A 507 -16.52 -6.64 -20.87
CA ILE A 507 -16.06 -5.45 -20.15
C ILE A 507 -14.55 -5.50 -20.13
N LEU A 508 -13.92 -4.49 -20.70
CA LEU A 508 -12.46 -4.34 -20.69
C LEU A 508 -11.97 -3.87 -19.31
N PRO A 509 -10.75 -4.28 -18.89
CA PRO A 509 -10.17 -3.84 -17.63
C PRO A 509 -9.95 -2.33 -17.58
N ILE A 510 -10.03 -1.74 -16.39
CA ILE A 510 -9.73 -0.31 -16.19
C ILE A 510 -8.25 0.00 -16.38
N PHE A 511 -7.38 -1.00 -16.22
CA PHE A 511 -5.97 -0.93 -16.52
C PHE A 511 -5.44 -2.34 -16.82
N ALA A 512 -4.60 -2.47 -17.84
CA ALA A 512 -3.86 -3.71 -18.10
C ALA A 512 -2.41 -3.40 -18.44
N TYR A 513 -1.49 -4.29 -18.08
CA TYR A 513 -0.06 -4.12 -18.32
C TYR A 513 0.60 -5.39 -18.86
N GLY A 514 1.51 -5.22 -19.82
CA GLY A 514 2.15 -6.35 -20.51
C GLY A 514 3.26 -7.03 -19.69
N ARG A 515 3.68 -8.23 -20.10
CA ARG A 515 4.71 -9.05 -19.43
C ARG A 515 6.12 -8.43 -19.32
N SER A 516 6.35 -7.24 -19.85
CA SER A 516 7.57 -6.45 -19.61
C SER A 516 7.50 -5.59 -18.34
N VAL A 517 6.29 -5.28 -17.85
CA VAL A 517 6.01 -4.42 -16.69
C VAL A 517 5.90 -5.23 -15.39
N GLY A 518 5.33 -6.44 -15.48
CA GLY A 518 5.20 -7.43 -14.40
C GLY A 518 4.81 -8.81 -14.96
N LYS A 519 4.45 -9.78 -14.12
CA LYS A 519 4.13 -11.17 -14.53
C LYS A 519 3.01 -11.86 -13.74
N SER A 520 2.49 -11.25 -12.67
CA SER A 520 1.37 -11.79 -11.91
C SER A 520 0.83 -10.68 -11.03
N VAL A 521 -0.29 -10.08 -11.40
CA VAL A 521 -0.90 -9.01 -10.61
C VAL A 521 -1.45 -9.57 -9.30
N THR A 522 -1.02 -9.02 -8.18
CA THR A 522 -1.53 -9.42 -6.86
C THR A 522 -2.93 -8.85 -6.63
N GLY A 523 -3.27 -7.73 -7.28
CA GLY A 523 -4.40 -6.88 -6.88
C GLY A 523 -3.98 -5.90 -5.79
N GLY A 524 -4.97 -5.26 -5.15
CA GLY A 524 -4.74 -4.08 -4.30
C GLY A 524 -6.00 -3.51 -3.66
N TYR A 525 -5.86 -2.36 -3.01
CA TYR A 525 -6.91 -1.66 -2.27
C TYR A 525 -6.95 -0.18 -2.64
N VAL A 526 -8.13 0.44 -2.59
CA VAL A 526 -8.24 1.91 -2.60
C VAL A 526 -7.85 2.42 -1.22
N TYR A 527 -6.80 3.24 -1.13
CA TYR A 527 -6.40 3.82 0.16
C TYR A 527 -7.50 4.76 0.66
N ARG A 528 -8.03 4.48 1.86
CA ARG A 528 -9.06 5.26 2.56
C ARG A 528 -8.71 5.52 4.03
N GLY A 529 -7.44 5.31 4.38
CA GLY A 529 -6.91 5.53 5.72
C GLY A 529 -6.94 7.00 6.12
N CYS A 530 -6.81 7.23 7.42
CA CYS A 530 -6.75 8.56 8.00
C CYS A 530 -5.32 9.11 7.98
N GLU A 531 -4.32 8.26 8.19
CA GLU A 531 -2.95 8.71 8.43
C GLU A 531 -2.38 9.44 7.21
N SER A 532 -2.51 8.87 6.00
CA SER A 532 -1.94 9.38 4.74
C SER A 532 -3.00 9.99 3.81
N PRO A 533 -3.57 11.18 4.12
CA PRO A 533 -4.65 11.77 3.33
C PRO A 533 -4.26 12.01 1.87
N ASN A 534 -2.97 12.26 1.59
CA ASN A 534 -2.43 12.43 0.25
C ASN A 534 -2.65 11.18 -0.65
N LEU A 535 -2.76 9.99 -0.06
CA LEU A 535 -3.01 8.74 -0.79
C LEU A 535 -4.51 8.45 -1.00
N ASN A 536 -5.42 9.23 -0.40
CA ASN A 536 -6.87 8.97 -0.43
C ASN A 536 -7.40 8.85 -1.87
N GLY A 537 -8.05 7.72 -2.17
CA GLY A 537 -8.64 7.45 -3.48
C GLY A 537 -7.67 6.85 -4.51
N LEU A 538 -6.37 6.73 -4.21
CA LEU A 538 -5.45 5.95 -5.03
C LEU A 538 -5.73 4.45 -4.84
N TYR A 539 -5.94 3.73 -5.94
CA TYR A 539 -5.93 2.26 -5.92
C TYR A 539 -4.49 1.77 -5.94
N ILE A 540 -3.96 1.34 -4.79
CA ILE A 540 -2.59 0.88 -4.61
C ILE A 540 -2.57 -0.65 -4.72
N PHE A 541 -1.74 -1.15 -5.63
CA PHE A 541 -1.64 -2.56 -6.01
C PHE A 541 -0.18 -2.95 -6.31
N GLY A 542 0.07 -4.25 -6.50
CA GLY A 542 1.41 -4.74 -6.80
C GLY A 542 1.45 -5.98 -7.69
N ASP A 543 2.66 -6.35 -8.09
CA ASP A 543 2.96 -7.55 -8.87
C ASP A 543 3.80 -8.55 -8.06
N PHE A 544 3.31 -9.78 -7.96
CA PHE A 544 3.90 -10.84 -7.15
C PHE A 544 5.32 -11.22 -7.62
N MET A 545 5.62 -11.22 -8.92
CA MET A 545 6.86 -11.81 -9.44
C MET A 545 8.05 -10.86 -9.42
N ASN A 546 7.82 -9.56 -9.60
CA ASN A 546 8.89 -8.56 -9.57
C ASN A 546 8.85 -7.63 -8.34
N GLY A 547 7.76 -7.65 -7.57
CA GLY A 547 7.58 -6.82 -6.37
C GLY A 547 7.18 -5.38 -6.64
N ARG A 548 6.91 -5.00 -7.90
CA ARG A 548 6.59 -3.61 -8.25
C ARG A 548 5.30 -3.15 -7.56
N LEU A 549 5.35 -2.00 -6.90
CA LEU A 549 4.20 -1.28 -6.38
C LEU A 549 3.74 -0.22 -7.38
N MET A 550 2.43 -0.06 -7.55
CA MET A 550 1.81 0.86 -8.50
C MET A 550 0.54 1.46 -7.89
N ALA A 551 0.14 2.64 -8.39
CA ALA A 551 -1.13 3.27 -8.08
C ALA A 551 -1.92 3.56 -9.36
N LEU A 552 -3.25 3.41 -9.30
CA LEU A 552 -4.17 4.00 -10.28
C LEU A 552 -4.93 5.15 -9.63
N GLN A 553 -5.09 6.25 -10.36
CA GLN A 553 -5.92 7.39 -9.99
C GLN A 553 -6.98 7.63 -11.07
N GLU A 554 -8.22 7.80 -10.66
CA GLU A 554 -9.34 8.12 -11.55
C GLU A 554 -9.37 9.63 -11.85
N ASP A 555 -9.34 10.00 -13.13
CA ASP A 555 -9.71 11.35 -13.55
C ASP A 555 -11.24 11.44 -13.58
N GLU A 556 -11.80 12.12 -12.57
CA GLU A 556 -13.25 12.24 -12.37
C GLU A 556 -13.98 12.95 -13.52
N LYS A 557 -13.28 13.70 -14.37
CA LYS A 557 -13.88 14.41 -15.52
C LYS A 557 -13.98 13.52 -16.75
N THR A 558 -13.06 12.56 -16.91
CA THR A 558 -12.99 11.69 -18.09
C THR A 558 -13.31 10.22 -17.81
N ASN A 559 -13.42 9.84 -16.53
CA ASN A 559 -13.52 8.45 -16.03
C ASN A 559 -12.36 7.56 -16.52
N LYS A 560 -11.20 8.15 -16.83
CA LYS A 560 -9.99 7.42 -17.22
C LYS A 560 -9.08 7.19 -16.03
N TRP A 561 -8.40 6.07 -16.03
CA TRP A 561 -7.44 5.71 -14.98
C TRP A 561 -6.01 6.05 -15.40
N LYS A 562 -5.35 6.91 -14.63
CA LYS A 562 -3.94 7.26 -14.80
C LYS A 562 -3.10 6.41 -13.87
N LYS A 563 -2.16 5.66 -14.44
CA LYS A 563 -1.18 4.87 -13.69
C LYS A 563 -0.03 5.74 -13.19
N GLN A 564 0.38 5.52 -11.95
CA GLN A 564 1.57 6.08 -11.32
C GLN A 564 2.42 4.92 -10.76
N ASP A 565 3.74 5.06 -10.76
CA ASP A 565 4.65 4.10 -10.12
C ASP A 565 4.89 4.49 -8.66
N ILE A 566 5.01 3.49 -7.78
CA ILE A 566 5.41 3.66 -6.39
C ILE A 566 6.84 3.14 -6.23
N CYS A 567 7.70 3.95 -5.63
CA CYS A 567 9.04 3.62 -5.20
C CYS A 567 9.08 3.61 -3.68
N ILE A 568 9.95 2.76 -3.10
CA ILE A 568 10.26 2.87 -1.68
C ILE A 568 11.35 3.93 -1.50
N GLY A 569 11.15 4.81 -0.53
CA GLY A 569 11.97 5.99 -0.29
C GLY A 569 13.42 5.67 0.01
N SER A 570 14.30 6.63 -0.29
CA SER A 570 15.72 6.54 0.04
C SER A 570 15.96 6.48 1.56
N THR A 571 17.19 6.15 1.96
CA THR A 571 17.62 6.24 3.35
C THR A 571 17.51 7.65 3.92
N THR A 572 17.47 8.70 3.10
CA THR A 572 17.20 10.07 3.55
C THR A 572 15.69 10.30 3.76
N ALA A 573 14.86 9.89 2.79
CA ALA A 573 13.40 10.10 2.86
C ALA A 573 12.73 9.27 3.98
N CYS A 574 13.26 8.08 4.27
CA CYS A 574 12.75 7.18 5.30
C CYS A 574 13.51 7.26 6.63
N ALA A 575 14.26 8.35 6.90
CA ALA A 575 15.15 8.52 8.07
C ALA A 575 14.43 8.72 9.42
N PHE A 576 13.49 7.84 9.77
CA PHE A 576 12.67 7.94 10.98
C PHE A 576 12.65 6.62 11.78
N PRO A 577 12.39 6.68 13.11
CA PRO A 577 12.35 5.48 13.95
C PRO A 577 11.33 4.45 13.46
N GLY A 578 11.73 3.18 13.37
CA GLY A 578 10.85 2.08 12.95
C GLY A 578 10.52 2.03 11.46
N MET A 579 11.09 2.93 10.64
CA MET A 579 10.92 2.91 9.18
C MET A 579 12.04 2.13 8.48
N ILE A 580 11.68 1.44 7.40
CA ILE A 580 12.57 0.65 6.55
C ILE A 580 12.41 1.07 5.08
N SER A 581 13.50 0.95 4.31
CA SER A 581 13.56 1.31 2.89
C SER A 581 13.64 0.09 1.95
N SER A 582 13.29 -1.10 2.43
CA SER A 582 13.29 -2.34 1.64
C SER A 582 12.29 -3.37 2.16
N TYR A 583 11.91 -4.32 1.31
CA TYR A 583 10.94 -5.38 1.59
C TYR A 583 11.29 -6.61 0.77
N SER A 584 10.71 -7.77 1.11
CA SER A 584 10.95 -8.99 0.36
C SER A 584 10.24 -8.96 -1.01
N LYS A 585 10.88 -9.52 -2.04
CA LYS A 585 10.50 -9.34 -3.45
C LYS A 585 9.07 -9.80 -3.79
N PHE A 586 8.60 -10.93 -3.28
CA PHE A 586 7.37 -11.54 -3.77
C PHE A 586 6.14 -11.04 -3.01
N ILE A 587 5.40 -10.07 -3.56
CA ILE A 587 4.19 -9.50 -2.93
C ILE A 587 3.03 -10.48 -3.05
N ILE A 588 2.72 -11.18 -1.95
CA ILE A 588 1.69 -12.23 -1.89
C ILE A 588 0.29 -11.62 -1.83
N SER A 589 0.09 -10.53 -1.08
CA SER A 589 -1.25 -9.98 -0.83
C SER A 589 -1.21 -8.54 -0.31
N PHE A 590 -2.35 -7.86 -0.40
CA PHE A 590 -2.62 -6.59 0.28
C PHE A 590 -3.69 -6.78 1.36
N ALA A 591 -3.82 -5.81 2.26
CA ALA A 591 -4.87 -5.71 3.26
C ALA A 591 -5.09 -4.25 3.71
N GLU A 592 -6.18 -4.02 4.42
CA GLU A 592 -6.40 -2.80 5.20
C GLU A 592 -6.64 -3.14 6.68
N ASP A 593 -6.42 -2.17 7.58
CA ASP A 593 -6.85 -2.25 8.97
C ASP A 593 -8.25 -1.60 9.19
N GLU A 594 -8.70 -1.61 10.45
CA GLU A 594 -10.00 -1.04 10.82
C GLU A 594 -10.09 0.48 10.60
N ALA A 595 -8.96 1.19 10.61
CA ALA A 595 -8.85 2.62 10.31
C ALA A 595 -8.75 2.92 8.80
N GLY A 596 -8.44 1.92 7.97
CA GLY A 596 -8.27 2.05 6.51
C GLY A 596 -6.80 2.20 6.08
N GLU A 597 -5.85 2.02 6.99
CA GLU A 597 -4.44 2.04 6.65
C GLU A 597 -4.07 0.79 5.85
N LEU A 598 -3.23 0.95 4.83
CA LEU A 598 -2.90 -0.14 3.91
C LEU A 598 -1.63 -0.88 4.28
N TYR A 599 -1.69 -2.19 4.09
CA TYR A 599 -0.64 -3.14 4.36
C TYR A 599 -0.43 -4.04 3.14
N PHE A 600 0.77 -4.59 3.01
CA PHE A 600 1.02 -5.70 2.11
C PHE A 600 1.89 -6.78 2.75
N MET A 601 1.72 -7.99 2.25
CA MET A 601 2.42 -9.19 2.68
C MET A 601 3.39 -9.58 1.57
N SER A 602 4.65 -9.82 1.91
CA SER A 602 5.63 -10.32 0.93
C SER A 602 6.59 -11.33 1.54
N THR A 603 7.22 -12.13 0.68
CA THR A 603 8.18 -13.18 1.07
C THR A 603 9.43 -13.13 0.20
N SER A 604 10.54 -13.64 0.74
CA SER A 604 11.75 -13.91 -0.05
C SER A 604 11.72 -15.27 -0.75
N TYR A 605 10.83 -16.18 -0.32
CA TYR A 605 10.68 -17.52 -0.87
C TYR A 605 9.19 -17.95 -0.84
N PRO A 606 8.48 -17.97 -1.98
CA PRO A 606 7.04 -18.22 -2.01
C PRO A 606 6.73 -19.71 -2.05
N SER A 607 6.87 -20.36 -0.90
CA SER A 607 6.48 -21.74 -0.63
C SER A 607 5.69 -21.77 0.67
N ALA A 608 4.57 -22.51 0.69
CA ALA A 608 3.63 -22.53 1.81
C ALA A 608 4.30 -22.83 3.17
N TYR A 609 5.40 -23.59 3.18
CA TYR A 609 6.07 -24.04 4.41
C TYR A 609 7.25 -23.17 4.86
N ALA A 610 7.69 -22.21 4.04
CA ALA A 610 8.88 -21.40 4.32
C ALA A 610 8.54 -20.17 5.20
N PRO A 611 9.12 -20.01 6.40
CA PRO A 611 8.85 -18.92 7.33
C PRO A 611 9.58 -17.62 6.93
N HIS A 612 9.42 -17.22 5.68
CA HIS A 612 10.16 -16.14 5.00
C HIS A 612 9.29 -14.89 4.72
N GLY A 613 8.02 -14.92 5.13
CA GLY A 613 7.06 -13.86 4.94
C GLY A 613 7.10 -12.79 6.03
N SER A 614 6.88 -11.55 5.62
CA SER A 614 6.67 -10.38 6.47
C SER A 614 5.44 -9.60 6.03
N LEU A 615 4.91 -8.81 6.96
CA LEU A 615 3.80 -7.86 6.77
C LEU A 615 4.35 -6.44 6.93
N TYR A 616 4.04 -5.56 5.98
CA TYR A 616 4.51 -4.18 5.95
C TYR A 616 3.33 -3.21 5.91
N LYS A 617 3.36 -2.17 6.75
CA LYS A 617 2.45 -1.01 6.65
C LYS A 617 3.03 -0.02 5.64
N LEU A 618 2.19 0.53 4.75
CA LEU A 618 2.56 1.62 3.85
C LEU A 618 2.48 2.96 4.60
N ILE A 619 3.54 3.77 4.48
CA ILE A 619 3.66 5.09 5.12
C ILE A 619 4.06 6.12 4.05
N ASP A 620 3.40 7.26 4.02
CA ASP A 620 3.81 8.41 3.20
C ASP A 620 4.87 9.24 3.97
N PRO A 621 6.13 9.34 3.49
CA PRO A 621 7.23 10.04 4.15
C PRO A 621 7.12 11.56 4.13
N ALA A 622 6.18 12.15 3.39
CA ALA A 622 5.90 13.59 3.47
C ALA A 622 5.28 14.00 4.83
N ARG A 623 5.25 13.10 5.82
CA ARG A 623 4.50 13.21 7.07
C ARG A 623 5.31 12.53 8.19
N ARG A 624 5.53 13.22 9.31
CA ARG A 624 6.38 12.71 10.42
C ARG A 624 5.57 12.07 11.57
N ALA A 625 4.27 12.35 11.64
CA ALA A 625 3.32 11.69 12.54
C ALA A 625 1.92 11.54 11.90
N PRO A 626 1.07 10.61 12.41
CA PRO A 626 -0.38 10.62 12.15
C PRO A 626 -1.00 11.96 12.55
N PRO A 627 -1.90 12.55 11.73
CA PRO A 627 -2.62 13.77 12.13
C PRO A 627 -3.31 13.60 13.49
N GLY A 628 -3.36 14.66 14.32
CA GLY A 628 -3.95 14.60 15.66
C GLY A 628 -5.40 14.05 15.73
N LYS A 629 -6.13 14.09 14.60
CA LYS A 629 -7.49 13.55 14.39
C LYS A 629 -7.57 12.06 14.10
N CYS A 630 -6.45 11.42 13.72
CA CYS A 630 -6.38 9.99 13.40
C CYS A 630 -6.18 9.10 14.63
N LYS A 631 -6.45 9.63 15.83
CA LYS A 631 -6.39 8.91 17.10
C LYS A 631 -7.53 7.90 17.20
N TYR A 632 -7.30 6.71 16.69
CA TYR A 632 -8.14 5.55 16.95
C TYR A 632 -7.94 5.06 18.40
N LYS A 633 -9.03 4.75 19.11
CA LYS A 633 -8.98 4.20 20.48
C LYS A 633 -9.57 2.79 20.49
N PRO A 634 -8.75 1.73 20.39
CA PRO A 634 -9.24 0.36 20.37
C PRO A 634 -10.03 -0.01 21.63
N VAL A 635 -11.07 -0.82 21.44
CA VAL A 635 -11.76 -1.51 22.53
C VAL A 635 -10.81 -2.56 23.13
N PRO A 636 -10.54 -2.55 24.45
CA PRO A 636 -9.64 -3.50 25.08
C PRO A 636 -10.05 -4.97 24.86
N VAL A 637 -9.07 -5.79 24.47
CA VAL A 637 -9.26 -7.23 24.24
C VAL A 637 -8.78 -8.02 25.46
N LYS A 638 -9.64 -8.89 25.98
CA LYS A 638 -9.23 -9.91 26.96
C LYS A 638 -8.45 -11.01 26.25
N THR A 639 -7.25 -11.33 26.73
CA THR A 639 -6.34 -12.31 26.13
C THR A 639 -6.06 -13.43 27.12
N LYS A 640 -6.41 -14.69 26.78
CA LYS A 640 -6.06 -15.88 27.58
C LYS A 640 -4.71 -16.46 27.20
N SER A 641 -4.40 -16.46 25.89
CA SER A 641 -3.08 -16.77 25.38
C SER A 641 -2.04 -15.76 25.88
N LYS A 642 -0.81 -16.25 26.09
CA LYS A 642 0.38 -15.41 26.23
C LYS A 642 0.54 -14.50 25.00
N ARG A 643 1.06 -13.29 25.25
CA ARG A 643 1.46 -12.32 24.22
C ARG A 643 2.95 -12.46 23.92
N ILE A 644 3.30 -12.42 22.65
CA ILE A 644 4.66 -12.40 22.14
C ILE A 644 4.89 -11.00 21.55
N PRO A 645 5.68 -10.13 22.20
CA PRO A 645 6.02 -8.82 21.65
C PRO A 645 6.63 -8.96 20.25
N PHE A 646 6.25 -8.07 19.34
CA PHE A 646 6.86 -8.03 18.02
C PHE A 646 8.28 -7.47 18.10
N VAL A 647 9.18 -8.07 17.32
CA VAL A 647 10.58 -7.64 17.16
C VAL A 647 10.86 -7.56 15.67
N PRO A 648 11.14 -6.36 15.11
CA PRO A 648 11.55 -6.20 13.73
C PRO A 648 12.80 -7.04 13.40
N ARG A 649 12.86 -7.59 12.18
CA ARG A 649 14.05 -8.25 11.64
C ARG A 649 14.73 -7.40 10.56
N ALA A 650 13.97 -6.56 9.87
CA ALA A 650 14.52 -5.57 8.97
C ALA A 650 15.23 -4.46 9.77
N LYS A 651 16.48 -4.15 9.41
CA LYS A 651 17.18 -2.99 9.98
C LYS A 651 16.41 -1.71 9.65
N THR A 652 16.25 -0.83 10.64
CA THR A 652 15.65 0.48 10.38
C THR A 652 16.62 1.37 9.60
N VAL A 653 16.08 2.37 8.90
CA VAL A 653 16.90 3.32 8.15
C VAL A 653 17.82 4.12 9.08
N LEU A 654 17.37 4.44 10.30
CA LEU A 654 18.24 5.05 11.31
C LEU A 654 19.37 4.12 11.76
N GLU A 655 19.15 2.81 11.88
CA GLU A 655 20.27 1.87 12.14
C GLU A 655 21.27 1.88 11.00
N LEU A 656 20.80 1.83 9.74
CA LEU A 656 21.66 1.86 8.55
C LEU A 656 22.47 3.16 8.43
N LEU A 657 21.91 4.30 8.84
CA LEU A 657 22.63 5.59 8.87
C LEU A 657 23.63 5.70 10.02
N ASN A 658 23.43 4.96 11.12
CA ASN A 658 24.33 4.95 12.28
C ASN A 658 25.39 3.84 12.24
N GLU A 659 25.36 2.93 11.25
CA GLU A 659 26.47 1.98 11.07
C GLU A 659 27.72 2.72 10.57
N PRO A 660 28.85 2.67 11.29
CA PRO A 660 30.06 3.36 10.88
C PRO A 660 30.53 2.81 9.53
N SER A 661 30.68 3.71 8.55
CA SER A 661 31.07 3.39 7.18
C SER A 661 32.28 2.45 7.16
N ALA A 662 32.02 1.19 6.83
CA ALA A 662 33.02 0.13 6.84
C ALA A 662 33.89 0.21 5.59
N THR A 663 34.70 1.27 5.46
CA THR A 663 35.88 1.28 4.59
C THR A 663 36.94 0.32 5.15
N LYS A 664 36.65 -0.98 5.08
CA LYS A 664 37.63 -2.05 5.21
C LYS A 664 37.97 -2.54 3.81
N SER A 665 39.17 -2.21 3.37
CA SER A 665 39.79 -2.71 2.15
C SER A 665 39.66 -4.24 2.06
N PRO A 666 39.46 -4.82 0.86
CA PRO A 666 39.39 -6.27 0.72
C PRO A 666 40.71 -6.91 1.20
N PRO A 667 40.67 -7.97 2.03
CA PRO A 667 41.88 -8.68 2.42
C PRO A 667 42.54 -9.29 1.17
N LYS A 668 43.85 -9.10 1.05
CA LYS A 668 44.64 -9.57 -0.10
C LYS A 668 44.46 -11.09 -0.27
N SER A 669 44.29 -11.51 -1.52
CA SER A 669 44.12 -12.93 -1.87
C SER A 669 45.35 -13.76 -1.48
N SER A 670 45.20 -14.64 -0.49
CA SER A 670 46.15 -15.72 -0.24
C SER A 670 45.81 -16.91 -1.14
N THR A 671 46.73 -17.24 -2.05
CA THR A 671 46.66 -18.39 -2.94
C THR A 671 46.56 -19.70 -2.16
N PHE A 672 45.48 -20.46 -2.36
CA PHE A 672 45.38 -21.84 -1.87
C PHE A 672 45.89 -22.80 -2.95
N THR A 673 47.11 -23.30 -2.76
CA THR A 673 47.62 -24.48 -3.48
C THR A 673 46.91 -25.74 -2.98
N ALA A 674 46.42 -26.55 -3.92
CA ALA A 674 45.74 -27.80 -3.59
C ALA A 674 46.74 -28.89 -3.18
N ALA A 675 46.48 -29.56 -2.04
CA ALA A 675 47.20 -30.76 -1.62
C ALA A 675 46.21 -31.90 -1.31
N ILE A 676 46.47 -33.08 -1.86
CA ILE A 676 45.58 -34.25 -1.84
C ILE A 676 45.80 -35.05 -0.54
N PRO A 677 44.74 -35.43 0.22
CA PRO A 677 44.87 -36.40 1.29
C PRO A 677 44.99 -37.83 0.76
N ARG A 678 46.07 -38.53 1.12
CA ARG A 678 46.22 -39.97 0.88
C ARG A 678 45.43 -40.80 1.90
N VAL A 679 44.90 -41.93 1.44
CA VAL A 679 44.30 -42.99 2.26
C VAL A 679 45.36 -43.61 3.19
N SER A 680 44.99 -43.89 4.44
CA SER A 680 45.64 -44.94 5.23
C SER A 680 44.59 -45.79 5.95
N SER A 681 44.89 -47.07 6.17
CA SER A 681 43.96 -48.09 6.63
C SER A 681 44.50 -48.80 7.88
N LYS A 682 43.61 -49.24 8.80
CA LYS A 682 43.78 -50.48 9.59
C LYS A 682 42.58 -50.83 10.51
N LYS A 683 42.07 -52.06 10.32
CA LYS A 683 41.63 -53.06 11.32
C LYS A 683 40.61 -52.69 12.43
N GLY A 684 39.31 -52.79 12.11
CA GLY A 684 38.46 -53.97 12.38
C GLY A 684 38.17 -54.48 13.82
N LYS A 685 36.87 -54.72 14.12
CA LYS A 685 36.40 -55.77 15.04
C LYS A 685 34.94 -56.21 14.79
N LYS A 686 34.79 -57.52 14.49
CA LYS A 686 33.69 -58.49 14.73
C LYS A 686 32.19 -58.13 14.52
N THR A 687 31.57 -58.96 13.68
CA THR A 687 30.12 -59.27 13.54
C THR A 687 29.54 -60.02 14.75
N PRO A 688 28.20 -60.17 14.79
CA PRO A 688 27.64 -61.51 14.65
C PRO A 688 26.51 -61.64 13.60
N THR A 689 26.37 -62.85 13.05
CA THR A 689 25.43 -63.28 12.00
C THR A 689 24.08 -63.76 12.53
N ILE A 690 23.00 -63.55 11.77
CA ILE A 690 21.82 -64.43 11.75
C ILE A 690 21.52 -64.85 10.30
N LYS A 691 21.02 -66.08 10.11
CA LYS A 691 20.94 -66.79 8.82
C LYS A 691 19.60 -66.60 8.10
N GLY A 692 19.68 -66.31 6.80
CA GLY A 692 19.08 -67.13 5.72
C GLY A 692 17.55 -67.24 5.57
N LYS A 693 17.07 -66.82 4.39
CA LYS A 693 16.40 -67.72 3.43
C LYS A 693 16.45 -67.10 2.03
N ALA A 694 16.78 -67.92 1.03
CA ALA A 694 16.75 -67.54 -0.38
C ALA A 694 15.64 -68.31 -1.11
N SER A 695 15.07 -67.70 -2.15
CA SER A 695 14.33 -68.42 -3.18
C SER A 695 14.67 -67.80 -4.54
N THR A 696 14.86 -68.65 -5.55
CA THR A 696 15.42 -68.33 -6.85
C THR A 696 14.44 -68.67 -7.97
N VAL A 697 14.25 -67.78 -8.95
CA VAL A 697 14.02 -68.13 -10.37
C VAL A 697 14.67 -67.05 -11.27
N LYS A 698 15.20 -67.46 -12.43
CA LYS A 698 15.96 -66.66 -13.41
C LYS A 698 15.06 -65.89 -14.40
N PRO A 699 15.53 -64.79 -15.01
CA PRO A 699 15.04 -64.28 -16.30
C PRO A 699 15.91 -64.74 -17.49
N ALA A 700 15.36 -64.66 -18.71
CA ALA A 700 16.06 -64.88 -19.99
C ALA A 700 15.57 -63.86 -21.06
N PRO A 701 16.33 -63.57 -22.15
CA PRO A 701 16.40 -62.19 -22.67
C PRO A 701 16.07 -61.96 -24.16
N SER A 702 15.72 -60.71 -24.49
CA SER A 702 16.05 -60.00 -25.75
C SER A 702 15.69 -58.50 -25.60
N GLY A 703 16.35 -57.51 -26.22
CA GLY A 703 17.56 -57.53 -27.04
C GLY A 703 17.43 -56.72 -28.34
N LYS A 704 17.66 -55.39 -28.30
CA LYS A 704 18.39 -54.60 -29.35
C LYS A 704 18.46 -53.10 -29.03
N GLU A 705 19.57 -52.49 -29.44
CA GLU A 705 19.96 -51.09 -29.19
C GLU A 705 19.33 -50.08 -30.17
N ARG A 706 19.36 -48.79 -29.81
CA ARG A 706 19.65 -47.68 -30.76
C ARG A 706 20.47 -46.58 -30.07
N GLN A 707 21.56 -46.17 -30.72
CA GLN A 707 22.46 -45.12 -30.25
C GLN A 707 22.01 -43.70 -30.67
N ARG A 708 22.52 -42.70 -29.94
CA ARG A 708 22.46 -41.25 -30.27
C ARG A 708 23.36 -40.91 -31.46
N VAL A 709 23.02 -39.85 -32.22
CA VAL A 709 23.94 -38.73 -32.58
C VAL A 709 23.15 -37.41 -32.64
N LYS A 710 23.81 -36.28 -32.35
CA LYS A 710 23.29 -34.89 -32.42
C LYS A 710 23.20 -34.37 -33.87
N ALA A 711 22.47 -33.27 -34.08
CA ALA A 711 22.75 -32.31 -35.16
C ALA A 711 22.51 -30.87 -34.70
N GLU A 712 23.38 -29.95 -35.12
CA GLU A 712 23.32 -28.51 -34.82
C GLU A 712 22.58 -27.73 -35.93
N ALA A 713 22.45 -26.41 -35.78
CA ALA A 713 21.45 -25.61 -36.49
C ALA A 713 22.02 -24.46 -37.34
N LYS A 714 21.18 -24.01 -38.31
CA LYS A 714 21.22 -22.74 -39.07
C LYS A 714 22.27 -22.64 -40.20
N PRO A 715 22.09 -21.69 -41.16
CA PRO A 715 20.84 -21.18 -41.75
C PRO A 715 20.91 -21.06 -43.29
N HIS A 716 19.78 -20.86 -44.00
CA HIS A 716 19.63 -19.79 -45.02
C HIS A 716 18.22 -19.72 -45.66
N LYS A 717 17.83 -18.48 -45.97
CA LYS A 717 16.85 -18.02 -46.98
C LYS A 717 17.63 -17.10 -47.95
N PRO A 718 17.07 -16.57 -49.07
CA PRO A 718 15.82 -16.90 -49.79
C PRO A 718 16.03 -17.05 -51.34
N ARG A 719 14.96 -17.24 -52.13
CA ARG A 719 14.81 -16.59 -53.46
C ARG A 719 13.36 -16.56 -53.98
N GLN A 720 13.13 -15.72 -54.98
CA GLN A 720 11.83 -15.29 -55.55
C GLN A 720 11.57 -15.91 -56.94
N GLY A 721 10.37 -15.70 -57.48
CA GLY A 721 9.98 -16.02 -58.88
C GLY A 721 9.05 -17.25 -58.98
N GLU A 722 8.00 -17.29 -59.80
CA GLU A 722 7.46 -16.25 -60.71
C GLU A 722 5.95 -16.48 -61.00
N LYS A 723 5.35 -15.68 -61.90
CA LYS A 723 3.89 -15.58 -62.17
C LYS A 723 3.37 -16.62 -63.19
N VAL A 724 2.02 -16.59 -63.40
CA VAL A 724 1.17 -17.06 -64.54
C VAL A 724 0.06 -18.03 -64.05
N ALA A 725 -1.21 -18.02 -64.49
CA ALA A 725 -2.13 -17.00 -65.03
C ALA A 725 -3.59 -17.55 -64.94
N HIS A 726 -4.59 -16.77 -65.41
CA HIS A 726 -6.04 -17.01 -65.28
C HIS A 726 -6.61 -18.38 -65.75
N SER A 727 -7.72 -18.79 -65.11
CA SER A 727 -8.94 -19.21 -65.82
C SER A 727 -10.20 -18.97 -64.97
N SER A 728 -11.34 -18.74 -65.61
CA SER A 728 -12.63 -18.35 -65.00
C SER A 728 -13.79 -19.22 -65.50
N ARG A 729 -14.78 -19.53 -64.64
CA ARG A 729 -16.20 -19.74 -65.05
C ARG A 729 -17.20 -19.94 -63.89
N THR A 730 -18.12 -18.98 -63.76
CA THR A 730 -19.58 -19.09 -63.50
C THR A 730 -20.23 -20.38 -62.94
N THR A 731 -20.88 -20.25 -61.75
CA THR A 731 -22.34 -20.42 -61.43
C THR A 731 -23.21 -21.41 -62.26
N PRO A 732 -24.20 -22.14 -61.65
CA PRO A 732 -25.38 -21.50 -61.02
C PRO A 732 -26.11 -22.21 -59.83
N ALA A 733 -27.08 -21.47 -59.26
CA ALA A 733 -28.15 -21.90 -58.34
C ALA A 733 -29.53 -21.83 -59.08
N PRO A 734 -30.77 -21.93 -58.50
CA PRO A 734 -31.21 -21.99 -57.09
C PRO A 734 -31.95 -23.34 -56.78
N PRO A 735 -33.26 -23.50 -56.40
CA PRO A 735 -34.43 -22.61 -56.30
C PRO A 735 -34.96 -22.36 -54.85
N LEU A 736 -36.17 -21.82 -54.73
CA LEU A 736 -36.99 -21.54 -53.53
C LEU A 736 -38.45 -21.99 -53.78
N PRO A 737 -39.30 -22.12 -52.75
CA PRO A 737 -40.72 -21.80 -52.92
C PRO A 737 -41.37 -20.91 -51.83
N LYS A 738 -41.84 -19.75 -52.30
CA LYS A 738 -43.14 -19.05 -52.07
C LYS A 738 -43.78 -18.87 -50.66
N LYS A 739 -43.90 -17.57 -50.36
CA LYS A 739 -44.90 -16.82 -49.55
C LYS A 739 -46.32 -17.41 -49.38
N THR A 740 -46.93 -17.09 -48.24
CA THR A 740 -48.30 -16.53 -48.13
C THR A 740 -48.32 -15.31 -47.21
N SER A 741 -49.38 -14.50 -47.27
CA SER A 741 -49.46 -13.17 -46.64
C SER A 741 -50.89 -12.82 -46.22
N HIS A 742 -51.08 -12.20 -45.06
CA HIS A 742 -52.29 -11.40 -44.80
C HIS A 742 -51.98 -10.16 -43.96
N LEU A 743 -52.63 -9.04 -44.32
CA LEU A 743 -52.58 -7.76 -43.61
C LEU A 743 -53.67 -7.72 -42.54
N ALA A 744 -53.41 -7.02 -41.43
CA ALA A 744 -54.39 -6.12 -40.83
C ALA A 744 -53.68 -4.99 -40.06
N ARG A 745 -54.19 -3.77 -40.22
CA ARG A 745 -53.80 -2.55 -39.47
C ARG A 745 -55.09 -2.00 -38.86
N PRO A 746 -55.03 -1.29 -37.72
CA PRO A 746 -55.67 0.03 -37.73
C PRO A 746 -54.81 1.13 -37.09
N LYS A 747 -55.24 2.38 -37.29
CA LYS A 747 -54.60 3.60 -36.81
C LYS A 747 -55.33 4.16 -35.58
N LYS A 748 -54.57 4.86 -34.72
CA LYS A 748 -54.89 6.07 -33.93
C LYS A 748 -56.34 6.32 -33.48
N VAL A 749 -56.52 6.52 -32.17
CA VAL A 749 -57.25 7.69 -31.61
C VAL A 749 -56.45 8.25 -30.41
N LEU A 750 -56.48 9.57 -30.25
CA LEU A 750 -55.89 10.36 -29.14
C LEU A 750 -57.05 10.94 -28.30
N PRO A 751 -56.85 11.24 -27.01
CA PRO A 751 -56.99 12.65 -26.63
C PRO A 751 -55.95 13.17 -25.64
N LYS A 752 -55.84 14.51 -25.59
CA LYS A 752 -55.00 15.31 -24.67
C LYS A 752 -55.81 15.85 -23.48
N LYS A 753 -55.06 16.39 -22.50
CA LYS A 753 -55.47 17.17 -21.29
C LYS A 753 -55.79 16.28 -20.07
N ALA A 754 -55.47 16.67 -18.83
CA ALA A 754 -54.99 17.97 -18.35
C ALA A 754 -53.76 17.87 -17.43
N ALA A 755 -53.04 18.99 -17.26
CA ALA A 755 -52.00 19.15 -16.25
C ALA A 755 -52.58 19.85 -15.02
N LEU A 756 -52.24 19.38 -13.81
CA LEU A 756 -52.22 20.13 -12.52
C LEU A 756 -52.03 19.14 -11.34
N ALA A 757 -50.78 18.96 -10.88
CA ALA A 757 -50.46 18.38 -9.55
C ALA A 757 -48.96 18.46 -9.18
N LYS A 758 -48.25 19.53 -9.55
CA LYS A 758 -46.99 19.88 -8.83
C LYS A 758 -47.39 20.70 -7.61
N GLY A 759 -46.94 20.27 -6.42
CA GLY A 759 -47.09 21.04 -5.18
C GLY A 759 -48.06 20.45 -4.14
N LYS A 760 -47.74 19.27 -3.59
CA LYS A 760 -48.08 18.85 -2.20
C LYS A 760 -47.48 17.48 -1.84
N LEU A 761 -46.16 17.41 -1.61
CA LEU A 761 -45.58 16.38 -0.72
C LEU A 761 -44.24 16.78 -0.07
N GLU A 762 -43.87 18.06 -0.08
CA GLU A 762 -42.62 18.57 0.48
C GLU A 762 -42.82 19.26 1.85
N LYS A 763 -43.72 18.70 2.67
CA LYS A 763 -44.00 19.21 4.02
C LYS A 763 -44.47 18.13 4.99
N ARG A 764 -43.80 16.97 4.99
CA ARG A 764 -44.01 15.89 5.99
C ARG A 764 -42.84 14.89 6.12
N ARG A 765 -41.59 15.37 6.16
CA ARG A 765 -40.43 14.56 6.60
C ARG A 765 -39.25 15.37 7.18
N LYS A 766 -39.57 16.39 7.98
CA LYS A 766 -38.63 17.07 8.91
C LYS A 766 -39.30 17.26 10.28
N GLN A 767 -39.53 16.13 10.94
CA GLN A 767 -39.73 15.93 12.37
C GLN A 767 -39.73 14.41 12.56
N GLN A 768 -38.96 13.89 13.53
CA GLN A 768 -38.54 12.48 13.65
C GLN A 768 -37.50 12.00 12.61
N LEU A 769 -36.32 12.61 12.63
CA LEU A 769 -35.04 11.95 12.95
C LEU A 769 -33.96 13.01 13.17
#